data_AF-A0A7X4AQ50-F1
#
_entry.id   AF-A0A7X4AQ50-F1
#
_cell.length_a   1.000
_cell.length_b   1.000
_cell.length_c   1.000
_cell.angle_alpha   90.00
_cell.angle_beta   90.00
_cell.angle_gamma   90.00
#
_symmetry.space_group_name_H-M   'P 1'
#
loop_
_entity.id
_entity.type
_entity.pdbx_description
1 polymer ?
#
loop_
_entity_poly.entity_id
_entity_poly.type
_entity_poly.pdbx_seq_one_letter_code
_entity_poly.pdbx_strand_id
1 'polypeptide(L)'
;HRVVIHPYSHYVGVRRTTTGEIKINQPLRFNYVAVDNTMAVTPGRALKLSLHKVHWNTILRQNAAGRYAYVSEPQMTEVKTYALTSAKTAQTATFTPTGYGEYRVRLEDIESTATAEIGFYVSGWRNTPVSMEHPTRLDLVLDKPAYRPGQTAKLNIKAPFPGTLLLTVERERVLSHRTIVMKENTATLSIPVREGYKPNVYLSATLTRAVPMDTAPQPDNKSLLPARAFGVIPLKIDATRRRLSIEMSLKPDSDQQERTLLTDNRGLMVSDSQSEAVVHPNSEINIAFEVHGRRSWQKYDVCVAAVDEGILALTDFQTPNPHDFFYQQRGLKTRAFDLYSGILPEIADVTDNSSTGGDGASVRGLGRKRLNTSSIRRVKPVSLWSGFVQTDGNGRGTVQFKIPQFNGKLRLMAVAFAGADYGATAAYLTVREPIVLTPTFPRFLAGGDKIRVPVTLFNGTGEDGEFTVKLQASGDVQLLSASASNPSDTMTEKTPENPSQPSKTEPLLHELSVDKKVEAGAEAQVFFDIRAQDAIGKVDFNLSAEGNTETTQIDVKLPMRSVAPPVTKTGHGVVHAGKSVDFILPANLIANSSEFSLTLSPFPNIAFSDSLRYLVRYPHGCLEQTTSKVFPLLYFSDLARSVEPMLAAEDSVDYYITSGITKLESMLMSNNDFSYWPGGTYANPWSSIYASHFLVEARKAGYEVADRVYDAMLKGLRTRAKFSPDIEGNNNAKQVKANIVLATYASYVLAAAGQPDRGTMHYLKNRGASGLSDYSHFQLAGAFALSGELETALSMLPVSVSPSFNGKSNPGWETGGTFNSPIRAQAIMLDVLAEVNENHPSIPMLVKNLSEAASDGNRWRTTQDNAFAFLALGKIMKKQADRNYSGTLKLNGEHFADFDATETRYTDEAWDGARIQLTIEGEGSCYYYWSAFGIQRDSFIEEYERELQVRRRYFNKDGESLTGTFVHGDLIVAEITVKALTANLENVVVVDMLPTGFEIENPRLESRSGIPWLKAQGFKPDYIDIRDDRLIFFGTFPRQRERKFYYALRAVTQGEFTLPPIAAEAMYDPTKSAVTGSMSIQVVAEQ
;
A
#
# COMPACT_ATOMS: atom_id res chain seq x y z
N HIS A 1 -3.96 20.88 -11.10
CA HIS A 1 -4.98 21.65 -11.84
C HIS A 1 -4.34 22.44 -12.96
N ARG A 2 -4.91 22.42 -14.18
CA ARG A 2 -4.53 23.34 -15.27
C ARG A 2 -5.65 24.37 -15.39
N VAL A 3 -5.32 25.65 -15.27
CA VAL A 3 -6.25 26.76 -15.51
C VAL A 3 -6.04 27.23 -16.95
N VAL A 4 -7.12 27.30 -17.73
CA VAL A 4 -7.07 27.85 -19.09
C VAL A 4 -7.15 29.36 -18.98
N ILE A 5 -6.13 30.06 -19.49
CA ILE A 5 -6.08 31.52 -19.54
C ILE A 5 -6.37 31.94 -20.99
N HIS A 6 -7.38 32.79 -21.17
CA HIS A 6 -7.76 33.33 -22.47
C HIS A 6 -7.22 34.76 -22.63
N PRO A 7 -6.07 34.98 -23.30
CA PRO A 7 -5.52 36.33 -23.50
C PRO A 7 -6.33 37.18 -24.49
N TYR A 8 -7.18 36.57 -25.32
CA TYR A 8 -8.02 37.25 -26.30
C TYR A 8 -9.50 36.95 -26.09
N SER A 9 -10.38 37.90 -26.45
CA SER A 9 -11.84 37.71 -26.45
C SER A 9 -12.30 36.79 -27.58
N HIS A 10 -11.56 36.77 -28.69
CA HIS A 10 -11.80 35.96 -29.87
C HIS A 10 -10.51 35.39 -30.40
N TYR A 11 -10.59 34.17 -30.93
CA TYR A 11 -9.49 33.43 -31.53
C TYR A 11 -9.81 33.15 -32.99
N VAL A 12 -8.75 32.98 -33.77
CA VAL A 12 -8.85 32.52 -35.15
C VAL A 12 -8.23 31.15 -35.28
N GLY A 13 -8.82 30.31 -36.13
CA GLY A 13 -8.31 29.00 -36.46
C GLY A 13 -8.04 28.92 -37.96
N VAL A 14 -6.87 28.38 -38.34
CA VAL A 14 -6.54 28.09 -39.74
C VAL A 14 -6.06 26.64 -39.86
N ARG A 15 -6.56 25.92 -40.87
CA ARG A 15 -6.22 24.52 -41.13
C ARG A 15 -5.98 24.30 -42.61
N ARG A 16 -4.82 23.74 -42.96
CA ARG A 16 -4.56 23.27 -44.33
C ARG A 16 -5.38 21.99 -44.60
N THR A 17 -6.13 21.97 -45.69
CA THR A 17 -6.91 20.79 -46.10
C THR A 17 -6.16 19.94 -47.13
N THR A 18 -5.22 20.51 -47.87
CA THR A 18 -4.31 19.77 -48.74
C THR A 18 -3.35 18.89 -47.91
N THR A 19 -3.36 17.57 -48.15
CA THR A 19 -2.51 16.59 -47.46
C THR A 19 -1.36 16.11 -48.36
N GLY A 20 -0.30 15.57 -47.76
CA GLY A 20 0.86 15.05 -48.50
C GLY A 20 1.89 16.10 -48.91
N GLU A 21 2.77 15.69 -49.84
CA GLU A 21 3.81 16.54 -50.43
C GLU A 21 3.20 17.66 -51.28
N ILE A 22 3.71 18.88 -51.10
CA ILE A 22 3.26 20.05 -51.86
C ILE A 22 4.26 20.32 -52.97
N LYS A 23 3.77 20.44 -54.20
CA LYS A 23 4.59 20.80 -55.36
C LYS A 23 4.46 22.29 -55.69
N ILE A 24 5.49 22.82 -56.34
CA ILE A 24 5.42 24.14 -56.95
C ILE A 24 4.21 24.22 -57.90
N ASN A 25 3.54 25.36 -57.92
CA ASN A 25 2.34 25.64 -58.71
C ASN A 25 1.11 24.77 -58.37
N GLN A 26 1.13 24.01 -57.27
CA GLN A 26 -0.03 23.26 -56.80
C GLN A 26 -0.94 24.13 -55.91
N PRO A 27 -2.23 24.32 -56.23
CA PRO A 27 -3.14 25.06 -55.37
C PRO A 27 -3.33 24.40 -53.99
N LEU A 28 -3.17 25.19 -52.93
CA LEU A 28 -3.34 24.82 -51.53
C LEU A 28 -4.60 25.45 -50.97
N ARG A 29 -5.38 24.66 -50.23
CA ARG A 29 -6.61 25.12 -49.59
C ARG A 29 -6.43 25.22 -48.07
N PHE A 30 -6.91 26.32 -47.51
CA PHE A 30 -6.85 26.65 -46.09
C PHE A 30 -8.24 26.98 -45.59
N ASN A 31 -8.75 26.16 -44.68
CA ASN A 31 -9.99 26.45 -43.98
C ASN A 31 -9.70 27.41 -42.83
N TYR A 32 -10.53 28.43 -42.67
CA TYR A 32 -10.40 29.40 -41.60
C TYR A 32 -11.73 29.66 -40.88
N VAL A 33 -11.65 30.00 -39.60
CA VAL A 33 -12.80 30.30 -38.72
C VAL A 33 -12.38 31.30 -37.65
N ALA A 34 -13.33 32.05 -37.10
CA ALA A 34 -13.15 32.85 -35.89
C ALA A 34 -14.12 32.34 -34.82
N VAL A 35 -13.68 32.25 -33.57
CA VAL A 35 -14.45 31.76 -32.44
C VAL A 35 -14.26 32.65 -31.21
N ASP A 36 -15.22 32.67 -30.31
CA ASP A 36 -15.07 33.31 -28.99
C ASP A 36 -14.35 32.40 -27.97
N ASN A 37 -14.23 32.86 -26.73
CA ASN A 37 -13.62 32.09 -25.63
C ASN A 37 -14.44 30.87 -25.19
N THR A 38 -15.68 30.70 -25.66
CA THR A 38 -16.52 29.51 -25.46
C THR A 38 -16.44 28.52 -26.63
N MET A 39 -15.61 28.82 -27.64
CA MET A 39 -15.47 28.10 -28.91
C MET A 39 -16.68 28.21 -29.85
N ALA A 40 -17.60 29.14 -29.61
CA ALA A 40 -18.70 29.40 -30.54
C ALA A 40 -18.21 30.20 -31.75
N VAL A 41 -18.71 29.89 -32.95
CA VAL A 41 -18.27 30.54 -34.21
C VAL A 41 -18.82 31.97 -34.30
N THR A 42 -17.94 32.94 -34.55
CA THR A 42 -18.29 34.36 -34.65
C THR A 42 -18.18 34.85 -36.09
N PRO A 43 -19.29 35.01 -36.84
CA PRO A 43 -19.29 35.53 -38.22
C PRO A 43 -19.05 37.05 -38.28
N GLY A 44 -18.70 37.57 -39.45
CA GLY A 44 -18.61 39.01 -39.74
C GLY A 44 -17.32 39.70 -39.29
N ARG A 45 -16.37 38.98 -38.69
CA ARG A 45 -15.10 39.54 -38.19
C ARG A 45 -14.14 39.78 -39.34
N ALA A 46 -13.41 40.89 -39.31
CA ALA A 46 -12.39 41.23 -40.30
C ALA A 46 -11.09 40.47 -40.05
N LEU A 47 -10.68 39.65 -41.03
CA LEU A 47 -9.52 38.78 -40.92
C LEU A 47 -8.48 39.12 -41.99
N LYS A 48 -7.20 38.97 -41.64
CA LYS A 48 -6.07 39.12 -42.57
C LYS A 48 -5.32 37.79 -42.66
N LEU A 49 -5.31 37.19 -43.85
CA LEU A 49 -4.54 35.99 -44.13
C LEU A 49 -3.29 36.36 -44.93
N SER A 50 -2.12 36.29 -44.32
CA SER A 50 -0.83 36.58 -44.93
C SER A 50 -0.02 35.30 -45.12
N LEU A 51 0.66 35.20 -46.26
CA LEU A 51 1.61 34.14 -46.55
C LEU A 51 3.01 34.72 -46.57
N HIS A 52 3.91 34.07 -45.85
CA HIS A 52 5.31 34.40 -45.76
C HIS A 52 6.16 33.26 -46.32
N LYS A 53 7.18 33.58 -47.12
CA LYS A 53 8.26 32.66 -47.46
C LYS A 53 9.35 32.79 -46.40
N VAL A 54 9.83 31.67 -45.88
CA VAL A 54 10.89 31.64 -44.87
C VAL A 54 12.24 31.47 -45.56
N HIS A 55 13.14 32.39 -45.32
CA HIS A 55 14.55 32.28 -45.65
C HIS A 55 15.34 32.13 -44.36
N TRP A 56 16.15 31.08 -44.24
CA TRP A 56 16.98 30.85 -43.05
C TRP A 56 18.37 31.47 -43.26
N ASN A 57 18.71 32.45 -42.43
CA ASN A 57 20.06 33.01 -42.36
C ASN A 57 20.83 32.26 -41.27
N THR A 58 21.73 31.37 -41.68
CA THR A 58 22.52 30.55 -40.77
C THR A 58 23.93 31.11 -40.63
N ILE A 59 24.36 31.37 -39.40
CA ILE A 59 25.75 31.71 -39.06
C ILE A 59 26.31 30.73 -38.04
N LEU A 60 27.62 30.51 -38.06
CA LEU A 60 28.32 29.80 -36.99
C LEU A 60 28.76 30.83 -35.93
N ARG A 61 28.16 30.79 -34.74
CA ARG A 61 28.42 31.73 -33.65
C ARG A 61 29.14 31.04 -32.50
N GLN A 62 30.19 31.67 -31.97
CA GLN A 62 30.84 31.22 -30.75
C GLN A 62 30.07 31.75 -29.54
N ASN A 63 29.72 30.87 -28.60
CA ASN A 63 29.05 31.25 -27.36
C ASN A 63 30.04 31.73 -26.29
N ALA A 64 29.54 32.29 -25.18
CA ALA A 64 30.37 32.85 -24.10
C ALA A 64 31.30 31.82 -23.42
N ALA A 65 31.05 30.52 -23.61
CA ALA A 65 31.89 29.43 -23.11
C ALA A 65 32.93 28.94 -24.16
N GLY A 66 33.10 29.66 -25.27
CA GLY A 66 34.09 29.35 -26.31
C GLY A 66 33.67 28.26 -27.31
N ARG A 67 32.44 27.74 -27.24
CA ARG A 67 31.94 26.68 -28.14
C ARG A 67 31.23 27.27 -29.36
N TYR A 68 31.36 26.65 -30.52
CA TYR A 68 30.66 27.06 -31.73
C TYR A 68 29.28 26.40 -31.81
N ALA A 69 28.26 27.15 -32.25
CA ALA A 69 26.92 26.66 -32.53
C ALA A 69 26.38 27.31 -33.81
N TYR A 70 25.61 26.56 -34.61
CA TYR A 70 24.85 27.15 -35.70
C TYR A 70 23.66 27.91 -35.11
N VAL A 71 23.53 29.19 -35.45
CA VAL A 71 22.36 30.01 -35.14
C VAL A 71 21.67 30.27 -36.47
N SER A 72 20.40 29.87 -36.59
CA SER A 72 19.61 30.12 -37.81
C SER A 72 18.48 31.08 -37.48
N GLU A 73 18.52 32.29 -38.05
CA GLU A 73 17.45 33.27 -37.86
C GLU A 73 16.49 33.22 -39.06
N PRO A 74 15.18 33.04 -38.84
CA PRO A 74 14.21 33.02 -39.93
C PRO A 74 13.90 34.45 -40.38
N GLN A 75 14.27 34.77 -41.61
CA GLN A 75 13.80 35.97 -42.30
C GLN A 75 12.52 35.63 -43.07
N MET A 76 11.39 36.18 -42.62
CA MET A 76 10.09 36.01 -43.28
C MET A 76 9.89 37.12 -44.32
N THR A 77 9.60 36.75 -45.56
CA THR A 77 9.23 37.69 -46.62
C THR A 77 7.77 37.46 -46.98
N GLU A 78 6.94 38.49 -46.84
CA GLU A 78 5.54 38.41 -47.25
C GLU A 78 5.44 38.20 -48.76
N VAL A 79 4.71 37.17 -49.17
CA VAL A 79 4.49 36.79 -50.56
C VAL A 79 3.13 37.28 -51.04
N LYS A 80 2.11 37.17 -50.18
CA LYS A 80 0.73 37.54 -50.52
C LYS A 80 -0.12 37.72 -49.27
N THR A 81 -1.07 38.65 -49.33
CA THR A 81 -2.06 38.89 -48.27
C THR A 81 -3.47 38.95 -48.84
N TYR A 82 -4.44 38.43 -48.08
CA TYR A 82 -5.87 38.48 -48.37
C TYR A 82 -6.61 39.14 -47.21
N ALA A 83 -7.53 40.05 -47.53
CA ALA A 83 -8.58 40.49 -46.61
C ALA A 83 -9.74 39.50 -46.68
N LEU A 84 -10.13 38.95 -45.55
CA LEU A 84 -11.15 37.91 -45.41
C LEU A 84 -12.18 38.33 -44.36
N THR A 85 -13.34 37.69 -44.38
CA THR A 85 -14.37 37.86 -43.34
C THR A 85 -14.77 36.48 -42.82
N SER A 86 -14.94 36.35 -41.50
CA SER A 86 -15.44 35.12 -40.89
C SER A 86 -16.92 34.90 -41.23
N ALA A 87 -17.36 33.64 -41.23
CA ALA A 87 -18.75 33.26 -41.49
C ALA A 87 -19.22 32.22 -40.45
N LYS A 88 -20.51 31.86 -40.48
CA LYS A 88 -21.10 30.87 -39.56
C LYS A 88 -20.51 29.46 -39.72
N THR A 89 -19.86 29.20 -40.85
CA THR A 89 -19.12 27.96 -41.13
C THR A 89 -17.70 28.29 -41.57
N ALA A 90 -16.78 27.35 -41.38
CA ALA A 90 -15.40 27.50 -41.82
C ALA A 90 -15.34 27.78 -43.32
N GLN A 91 -14.65 28.86 -43.70
CA GLN A 91 -14.49 29.29 -45.09
C GLN A 91 -13.16 28.81 -45.63
N THR A 92 -12.99 28.76 -46.96
CA THR A 92 -11.76 28.25 -47.59
C THR A 92 -11.06 29.34 -48.41
N ALA A 93 -9.81 29.64 -48.07
CA ALA A 93 -8.91 30.42 -48.91
C ALA A 93 -7.99 29.51 -49.73
N THR A 94 -7.62 29.93 -50.94
CA THR A 94 -6.70 29.16 -51.82
C THR A 94 -5.43 29.95 -52.10
N PHE A 95 -4.29 29.27 -52.06
CA PHE A 95 -2.98 29.84 -52.38
C PHE A 95 -2.16 28.90 -53.26
N THR A 96 -1.44 29.44 -54.24
CA THR A 96 -0.58 28.65 -55.13
C THR A 96 0.88 29.11 -54.96
N PRO A 97 1.77 28.30 -54.36
CA PRO A 97 3.19 28.64 -54.23
C PRO A 97 3.88 28.62 -55.59
N THR A 98 4.53 29.74 -55.94
CA THR A 98 5.31 29.89 -57.18
C THR A 98 6.80 29.57 -57.00
N GLY A 99 7.21 29.13 -55.81
CA GLY A 99 8.59 28.74 -55.51
C GLY A 99 8.66 27.58 -54.53
N TYR A 100 9.83 26.93 -54.47
CA TYR A 100 10.14 25.88 -53.50
C TYR A 100 10.67 26.47 -52.19
N GLY A 101 10.62 25.68 -51.11
CA GLY A 101 11.11 26.05 -49.77
C GLY A 101 10.03 26.08 -48.69
N GLU A 102 10.37 26.65 -47.53
CA GLU A 102 9.48 26.75 -46.38
C GLU A 102 8.60 28.01 -46.47
N TYR A 103 7.33 27.86 -46.12
CA TYR A 103 6.31 28.90 -46.13
C TYR A 103 5.53 28.87 -44.80
N ARG A 104 5.00 30.02 -44.37
CA ARG A 104 4.08 30.13 -43.24
C ARG A 104 2.84 30.91 -43.63
N VAL A 105 1.67 30.41 -43.23
CA VAL A 105 0.39 31.11 -43.37
C VAL A 105 -0.02 31.59 -42.00
N ARG A 106 -0.22 32.90 -41.87
CA ARG A 106 -0.69 33.57 -40.66
C ARG A 106 -2.06 34.16 -40.91
N LEU A 107 -3.05 33.74 -40.12
CA LEU A 107 -4.37 34.33 -40.03
C LEU A 107 -4.40 35.23 -38.80
N GLU A 108 -4.84 36.46 -38.97
CA GLU A 108 -4.96 37.47 -37.93
C GLU A 108 -6.38 37.99 -37.88
N ASP A 109 -6.95 38.07 -36.68
CA ASP A 109 -8.16 38.86 -36.41
C ASP A 109 -7.75 40.31 -36.15
N ILE A 110 -8.21 41.24 -36.99
CA ILE A 110 -7.81 42.64 -36.90
C ILE A 110 -8.31 43.31 -35.62
N GLU A 111 -9.44 42.86 -35.08
CA GLU A 111 -10.04 43.46 -33.89
C GLU A 111 -9.43 42.91 -32.61
N SER A 112 -9.29 41.57 -32.50
CA SER A 112 -8.76 40.96 -31.28
C SER A 112 -7.23 40.85 -31.28
N THR A 113 -6.58 41.05 -32.42
CA THR A 113 -5.15 40.80 -32.68
C THR A 113 -4.72 39.34 -32.48
N ALA A 114 -5.67 38.43 -32.28
CA ALA A 114 -5.38 37.01 -32.17
C ALA A 114 -4.83 36.49 -33.50
N THR A 115 -3.75 35.72 -33.42
CA THR A 115 -3.09 35.15 -34.60
C THR A 115 -3.03 33.64 -34.52
N ALA A 116 -3.21 32.99 -35.66
CA ALA A 116 -2.96 31.56 -35.85
C ALA A 116 -2.03 31.37 -37.04
N GLU A 117 -0.97 30.59 -36.84
CA GLU A 117 0.06 30.37 -37.86
C GLU A 117 0.27 28.88 -38.11
N ILE A 118 0.42 28.52 -39.39
CA ILE A 118 0.78 27.16 -39.82
C ILE A 118 1.94 27.21 -40.82
N GLY A 119 2.94 26.35 -40.61
CA GLY A 119 4.07 26.18 -41.54
C GLY A 119 3.83 25.05 -42.54
N PHE A 120 4.39 25.17 -43.74
CA PHE A 120 4.46 24.09 -44.72
C PHE A 120 5.67 24.20 -45.64
N TYR A 121 6.05 23.09 -46.27
CA TYR A 121 7.19 23.02 -47.17
C TYR A 121 6.74 22.66 -48.60
N VAL A 122 7.29 23.35 -49.59
CA VAL A 122 7.03 23.14 -51.02
C VAL A 122 8.27 22.48 -51.65
N SER A 123 8.10 21.29 -52.21
CA SER A 123 9.13 20.47 -52.86
C SER A 123 9.66 21.11 -54.16
N GLY A 124 10.95 20.89 -54.46
CA GLY A 124 11.63 21.42 -55.66
C GLY A 124 12.96 20.68 -55.98
N TRP A 125 13.48 20.90 -57.19
CA TRP A 125 14.62 20.15 -57.78
C TRP A 125 16.01 20.77 -57.49
N ARG A 126 16.12 21.67 -56.51
CA ARG A 126 17.38 22.36 -56.15
C ARG A 126 17.60 22.36 -54.64
N ASN A 127 18.88 22.37 -54.25
CA ASN A 127 19.32 22.51 -52.87
C ASN A 127 18.70 23.79 -52.25
N THR A 128 18.05 23.66 -51.11
CA THR A 128 17.34 24.76 -50.44
C THR A 128 17.98 25.03 -49.07
N PRO A 129 18.23 26.29 -48.68
CA PRO A 129 18.65 26.62 -47.32
C PRO A 129 17.60 26.12 -46.32
N VAL A 130 18.05 25.32 -45.36
CA VAL A 130 17.26 24.80 -44.23
C VAL A 130 17.93 25.26 -42.95
N SER A 131 17.18 25.43 -41.85
CA SER A 131 17.80 25.69 -40.54
C SER A 131 18.87 24.64 -40.27
N MET A 132 20.08 25.10 -39.95
CA MET A 132 21.18 24.24 -39.50
C MET A 132 21.32 24.25 -37.97
N GLU A 133 20.32 24.69 -37.22
CA GLU A 133 20.34 24.63 -35.74
C GLU A 133 20.57 23.20 -35.22
N HIS A 134 20.11 22.18 -35.97
CA HIS A 134 20.35 20.76 -35.66
C HIS A 134 20.90 20.02 -36.89
N PRO A 135 22.19 20.22 -37.26
CA PRO A 135 22.77 19.65 -38.49
C PRO A 135 23.00 18.12 -38.38
N THR A 136 22.82 17.57 -37.18
CA THR A 136 22.90 16.14 -36.86
C THR A 136 21.55 15.43 -36.95
N ARG A 137 20.45 16.15 -37.21
CA ARG A 137 19.10 15.61 -37.33
C ARG A 137 18.72 15.37 -38.80
N LEU A 138 18.03 14.27 -39.03
CA LEU A 138 17.44 13.93 -40.32
C LEU A 138 15.91 13.88 -40.18
N ASP A 139 15.21 14.70 -40.96
CA ASP A 139 13.76 14.82 -40.87
C ASP A 139 13.10 13.74 -41.72
N LEU A 140 12.34 12.87 -41.05
CA LEU A 140 11.60 11.76 -41.64
C LEU A 140 10.11 12.05 -41.56
N VAL A 141 9.40 11.93 -42.69
CA VAL A 141 7.94 12.14 -42.76
C VAL A 141 7.30 11.02 -43.57
N LEU A 142 6.25 10.42 -43.02
CA LEU A 142 5.45 9.40 -43.68
C LEU A 142 4.22 10.01 -44.35
N ASP A 143 3.76 9.44 -45.47
CA ASP A 143 2.60 9.95 -46.22
C ASP A 143 1.26 9.72 -45.51
N LYS A 144 1.19 8.72 -44.62
CA LYS A 144 0.00 8.39 -43.81
C LYS A 144 0.34 8.21 -42.33
N PRO A 145 -0.62 8.46 -41.43
CA PRO A 145 -0.44 8.26 -39.99
C PRO A 145 -0.39 6.78 -39.57
N ALA A 146 -0.98 5.88 -40.37
CA ALA A 146 -0.96 4.43 -40.15
C ALA A 146 -1.16 3.65 -41.47
N TYR A 147 -0.73 2.40 -41.49
CA TYR A 147 -0.75 1.54 -42.67
C TYR A 147 -1.36 0.17 -42.39
N ARG A 148 -1.86 -0.48 -43.42
CA ARG A 148 -2.26 -1.88 -43.37
C ARG A 148 -1.15 -2.77 -43.94
N PRO A 149 -0.99 -4.01 -43.43
CA PRO A 149 -0.15 -5.00 -44.09
C PRO A 149 -0.52 -5.13 -45.57
N GLY A 150 0.48 -5.18 -46.44
CA GLY A 150 0.33 -5.18 -47.91
C GLY A 150 0.32 -3.80 -48.56
N GLN A 151 0.19 -2.70 -47.81
CA GLN A 151 0.37 -1.35 -48.34
C GLN A 151 1.86 -0.98 -48.45
N THR A 152 2.16 0.05 -49.22
CA THR A 152 3.50 0.65 -49.32
C THR A 152 3.50 2.02 -48.68
N ALA A 153 4.33 2.22 -47.67
CA ALA A 153 4.55 3.51 -47.03
C ALA A 153 5.57 4.34 -47.84
N LYS A 154 5.30 5.63 -48.03
CA LYS A 154 6.25 6.56 -48.65
C LYS A 154 6.93 7.38 -47.55
N LEU A 155 8.22 7.12 -47.37
CA LEU A 155 9.09 7.85 -46.45
C LEU A 155 9.76 9.00 -47.19
N ASN A 156 9.36 10.22 -46.88
CA ASN A 156 10.02 11.44 -47.32
C ASN A 156 11.12 11.80 -46.34
N ILE A 157 12.30 12.07 -46.89
CA ILE A 157 13.53 12.36 -46.17
C ILE A 157 13.98 13.75 -46.54
N LYS A 158 14.20 14.58 -45.53
CA LYS A 158 14.84 15.89 -45.65
C LYS A 158 16.11 15.88 -44.80
N ALA A 159 17.25 16.04 -45.45
CA ALA A 159 18.56 15.98 -44.86
C ALA A 159 19.27 17.34 -44.95
N PRO A 160 20.24 17.62 -44.06
CA PRO A 160 21.04 18.84 -44.13
C PRO A 160 22.07 18.83 -45.27
N PHE A 161 22.41 17.66 -45.81
CA PHE A 161 23.38 17.48 -46.90
C PHE A 161 23.11 16.19 -47.71
N PRO A 162 23.63 16.05 -48.95
CA PRO A 162 23.65 14.78 -49.67
C PRO A 162 24.72 13.81 -49.11
N GLY A 163 24.53 12.50 -49.29
CA GLY A 163 25.42 11.48 -48.72
C GLY A 163 24.92 10.04 -48.86
N THR A 164 25.52 9.10 -48.13
CA THR A 164 25.09 7.69 -48.07
C THR A 164 24.19 7.45 -46.87
N LEU A 165 22.95 7.02 -47.13
CA LEU A 165 21.92 6.76 -46.12
C LEU A 165 21.82 5.26 -45.84
N LEU A 166 21.98 4.85 -44.59
CA LEU A 166 21.58 3.55 -44.08
C LEU A 166 20.19 3.67 -43.44
N LEU A 167 19.19 3.00 -44.01
CA LEU A 167 17.84 2.90 -43.46
C LEU A 167 17.62 1.50 -42.89
N THR A 168 17.24 1.41 -41.62
CA THR A 168 16.83 0.17 -40.95
C THR A 168 15.34 0.21 -40.59
N VAL A 169 14.70 -0.95 -40.63
CA VAL A 169 13.37 -1.18 -40.07
C VAL A 169 13.55 -2.03 -38.83
N GLU A 170 13.16 -1.53 -37.66
CA GLU A 170 13.57 -2.12 -36.39
C GLU A 170 12.58 -1.92 -35.26
N ARG A 171 12.68 -2.79 -34.23
CA ARG A 171 11.94 -2.68 -32.97
C ARG A 171 12.67 -3.34 -31.81
N GLU A 172 12.58 -4.67 -31.65
CA GLU A 172 13.40 -5.43 -30.69
C GLU A 172 14.72 -5.90 -31.29
N ARG A 173 14.77 -5.93 -32.62
CA ARG A 173 15.93 -6.25 -33.46
C ARG A 173 15.80 -5.52 -34.80
N VAL A 174 16.86 -5.53 -35.59
CA VAL A 174 16.80 -5.10 -36.99
C VAL A 174 16.03 -6.16 -37.78
N LEU A 175 14.94 -5.74 -38.44
CA LEU A 175 14.09 -6.60 -39.27
C LEU A 175 14.54 -6.59 -40.72
N SER A 176 14.98 -5.43 -41.22
CA SER A 176 15.56 -5.26 -42.55
C SER A 176 16.39 -3.99 -42.60
N HIS A 177 17.34 -3.90 -43.53
CA HIS A 177 18.14 -2.70 -43.77
C HIS A 177 18.33 -2.46 -45.27
N ARG A 178 18.62 -1.22 -45.64
CA ARG A 178 18.96 -0.82 -47.02
C ARG A 178 19.90 0.38 -47.01
N THR A 179 20.88 0.38 -47.91
CA THR A 179 21.78 1.51 -48.14
C THR A 179 21.39 2.23 -49.43
N ILE A 180 21.34 3.57 -49.40
CA ILE A 180 20.91 4.42 -50.52
C ILE A 180 21.87 5.60 -50.63
N VAL A 181 22.37 5.89 -51.84
CA VAL A 181 23.16 7.09 -52.10
C VAL A 181 22.23 8.25 -52.46
N MET A 182 22.14 9.24 -51.58
CA MET A 182 21.38 10.47 -51.77
C MET A 182 22.25 11.51 -52.49
N LYS A 183 21.97 11.74 -53.78
CA LYS A 183 22.65 12.77 -54.59
C LYS A 183 22.25 14.19 -54.19
N GLU A 184 21.03 14.34 -53.68
CA GLU A 184 20.45 15.60 -53.20
C GLU A 184 20.14 15.49 -51.71
N ASN A 185 19.85 16.62 -51.05
CA ASN A 185 19.50 16.65 -49.63
C ASN A 185 18.04 16.24 -49.33
N THR A 186 17.29 15.76 -50.32
CA THR A 186 15.93 15.20 -50.16
C THR A 186 15.76 13.88 -50.92
N ALA A 187 14.93 12.97 -50.40
CA ALA A 187 14.61 11.70 -51.07
C ALA A 187 13.24 11.15 -50.64
N THR A 188 12.60 10.38 -51.52
CA THR A 188 11.37 9.62 -51.18
C THR A 188 11.61 8.12 -51.38
N LEU A 189 11.38 7.33 -50.34
CA LEU A 189 11.59 5.88 -50.33
C LEU A 189 10.27 5.13 -50.14
N SER A 190 10.11 4.02 -50.85
CA SER A 190 8.95 3.13 -50.70
C SER A 190 9.27 1.97 -49.77
N ILE A 191 8.49 1.81 -48.69
CA ILE A 191 8.67 0.79 -47.66
C ILE A 191 7.46 -0.16 -47.67
N PRO A 192 7.62 -1.44 -48.06
CA PRO A 192 6.52 -2.40 -48.07
C PRO A 192 6.13 -2.79 -46.63
N VAL A 193 4.87 -2.60 -46.27
CA VAL A 193 4.36 -2.83 -44.92
C VAL A 193 3.99 -4.31 -44.75
N ARG A 194 4.65 -5.00 -43.82
CA ARG A 194 4.47 -6.44 -43.57
C ARG A 194 3.58 -6.71 -42.36
N GLU A 195 3.02 -7.92 -42.28
CA GLU A 195 2.17 -8.31 -41.14
C GLU A 195 2.92 -8.34 -39.80
N GLY A 196 4.19 -8.78 -39.80
CA GLY A 196 5.05 -8.80 -38.61
C GLY A 196 5.40 -7.42 -38.05
N TYR A 197 5.00 -6.32 -38.70
CA TYR A 197 5.23 -4.95 -38.21
C TYR A 197 4.22 -4.51 -37.15
N LYS A 198 3.20 -5.31 -36.83
CA LYS A 198 2.22 -5.01 -35.77
C LYS A 198 2.90 -4.93 -34.39
N PRO A 199 2.49 -4.02 -33.49
CA PRO A 199 1.57 -2.89 -33.75
C PRO A 199 2.25 -1.70 -34.45
N ASN A 200 3.58 -1.61 -34.37
CA ASN A 200 4.42 -0.66 -35.08
C ASN A 200 5.84 -1.19 -35.28
N VAL A 201 6.59 -0.56 -36.16
CA VAL A 201 8.06 -0.64 -36.27
C VAL A 201 8.63 0.77 -36.36
N TYR A 202 9.93 0.94 -36.20
CA TYR A 202 10.63 2.20 -36.41
C TYR A 202 11.45 2.14 -37.68
N LEU A 203 11.48 3.26 -38.40
CA LEU A 203 12.37 3.51 -39.52
C LEU A 203 13.50 4.39 -38.99
N SER A 204 14.69 3.81 -38.78
CA SER A 204 15.87 4.52 -38.31
C SER A 204 16.81 4.77 -39.49
N ALA A 205 17.27 6.00 -39.67
CA ALA A 205 18.03 6.41 -40.83
C ALA A 205 19.29 7.18 -40.41
N THR A 206 20.45 6.68 -40.84
CA THR A 206 21.76 7.31 -40.60
C THR A 206 22.36 7.74 -41.93
N LEU A 207 22.60 9.04 -42.10
CA LEU A 207 23.20 9.62 -43.30
C LEU A 207 24.63 10.05 -43.00
N THR A 208 25.56 9.67 -43.87
CA THR A 208 26.97 10.06 -43.78
C THR A 208 27.43 10.74 -45.06
N ARG A 209 28.19 11.84 -44.92
CA ARG A 209 28.83 12.52 -46.05
C ARG A 209 30.30 12.17 -46.10
N ALA A 210 30.76 11.65 -47.23
CA ALA A 210 32.17 11.42 -47.51
C ALA A 210 32.84 12.73 -47.95
N VAL A 211 34.11 12.91 -47.57
CA VAL A 211 34.96 14.01 -48.06
C VAL A 211 35.93 13.42 -49.09
N PRO A 212 35.96 13.92 -50.34
CA PRO A 212 36.94 13.47 -51.33
C PRO A 212 38.37 13.80 -50.86
N MET A 213 39.25 12.79 -50.83
CA MET A 213 40.65 12.95 -50.38
C MET A 213 41.54 13.75 -51.37
N ASP A 214 41.09 13.94 -52.63
CA ASP A 214 41.94 14.42 -53.74
C ASP A 214 41.80 15.90 -54.09
N THR A 215 40.99 16.67 -53.36
CA THR A 215 40.90 18.13 -53.57
C THR A 215 41.69 18.85 -52.49
N ALA A 216 42.84 19.41 -52.85
CA ALA A 216 43.60 20.32 -52.00
C ALA A 216 42.67 21.42 -51.42
N PRO A 217 42.80 21.80 -50.14
CA PRO A 217 41.95 22.81 -49.54
C PRO A 217 42.18 24.16 -50.24
N GLN A 218 41.26 24.56 -51.12
CA GLN A 218 41.15 25.95 -51.56
C GLN A 218 40.72 26.82 -50.35
N PRO A 219 41.34 27.98 -50.11
CA PRO A 219 41.05 28.88 -48.97
C PRO A 219 39.58 29.30 -48.83
N ASP A 220 38.83 29.18 -49.92
CA ASP A 220 37.45 29.59 -50.14
C ASP A 220 36.44 28.43 -49.99
N ASN A 221 36.91 27.18 -49.84
CA ASN A 221 36.04 26.00 -49.69
C ASN A 221 35.94 25.53 -48.23
N LYS A 222 35.41 26.39 -47.35
CA LYS A 222 35.26 26.14 -45.89
C LYS A 222 34.19 25.09 -45.50
N SER A 223 33.68 24.24 -46.40
CA SER A 223 32.42 23.50 -46.16
C SER A 223 32.40 21.97 -46.38
N LEU A 224 33.53 21.26 -46.29
CA LEU A 224 33.53 19.79 -46.46
C LEU A 224 34.23 19.08 -45.29
N LEU A 225 33.70 19.24 -44.07
CA LEU A 225 33.98 18.29 -42.98
C LEU A 225 33.13 17.02 -43.16
N PRO A 226 33.64 15.84 -42.75
CA PRO A 226 32.83 14.63 -42.60
C PRO A 226 31.63 14.97 -41.73
N ALA A 227 30.43 14.52 -42.08
CA ALA A 227 29.22 14.86 -41.32
C ALA A 227 28.29 13.66 -41.22
N ARG A 228 27.56 13.58 -40.10
CA ARG A 228 26.55 12.55 -39.83
C ARG A 228 25.23 13.20 -39.43
N ALA A 229 24.14 12.73 -40.03
CA ALA A 229 22.78 13.04 -39.60
C ALA A 229 22.01 11.76 -39.26
N PHE A 230 21.15 11.80 -38.24
CA PHE A 230 20.35 10.67 -37.78
C PHE A 230 18.88 11.07 -37.59
N GLY A 231 17.97 10.18 -37.94
CA GLY A 231 16.53 10.38 -37.78
C GLY A 231 15.80 9.08 -37.53
N VAL A 232 14.72 9.13 -36.76
CA VAL A 232 13.87 7.97 -36.48
C VAL A 232 12.40 8.36 -36.51
N ILE A 233 11.55 7.55 -37.16
CA ILE A 233 10.10 7.74 -37.18
C ILE A 233 9.36 6.41 -36.97
N PRO A 234 8.30 6.35 -36.12
CA PRO A 234 7.47 5.16 -36.02
C PRO A 234 6.56 5.00 -37.26
N LEU A 235 6.56 3.81 -37.86
CA LEU A 235 5.57 3.35 -38.82
C LEU A 235 4.50 2.54 -38.08
N LYS A 236 3.30 3.09 -37.94
CA LYS A 236 2.17 2.48 -37.21
C LYS A 236 1.34 1.57 -38.11
N ILE A 237 0.87 0.45 -37.57
CA ILE A 237 -0.06 -0.45 -38.24
C ILE A 237 -1.49 -0.19 -37.76
N ASP A 238 -2.41 0.00 -38.69
CA ASP A 238 -3.84 0.22 -38.43
C ASP A 238 -4.50 -1.04 -37.85
N ALA A 239 -4.86 -0.98 -36.57
CA ALA A 239 -5.59 -2.01 -35.85
C ALA A 239 -7.07 -1.66 -35.59
N THR A 240 -7.60 -0.59 -36.16
CA THR A 240 -9.00 -0.12 -35.90
C THR A 240 -10.04 -1.18 -36.24
N ARG A 241 -9.79 -1.99 -37.28
CA ARG A 241 -10.62 -3.12 -37.71
C ARG A 241 -10.71 -4.28 -36.70
N ARG A 242 -9.92 -4.25 -35.63
CA ARG A 242 -9.91 -5.20 -34.51
C ARG A 242 -10.64 -4.66 -33.28
N ARG A 243 -11.26 -3.48 -33.39
CA ARG A 243 -12.02 -2.85 -32.31
C ARG A 243 -13.47 -3.32 -32.38
N LEU A 244 -13.99 -3.81 -31.26
CA LEU A 244 -15.41 -4.10 -31.06
C LEU A 244 -16.10 -2.84 -30.52
N SER A 245 -17.34 -2.60 -30.94
CA SER A 245 -18.23 -1.63 -30.30
C SER A 245 -19.14 -2.37 -29.33
N ILE A 246 -19.40 -1.79 -28.17
CA ILE A 246 -20.31 -2.35 -27.17
C ILE A 246 -21.32 -1.26 -26.83
N GLU A 247 -22.60 -1.58 -26.98
CA GLU A 247 -23.71 -0.74 -26.56
C GLU A 247 -24.32 -1.35 -25.30
N MET A 248 -24.56 -0.53 -24.27
CA MET A 248 -25.21 -0.96 -23.03
C MET A 248 -26.55 -0.26 -22.89
N SER A 249 -27.55 -0.99 -22.43
CA SER A 249 -28.88 -0.48 -22.11
C SER A 249 -29.28 -0.93 -20.71
N LEU A 250 -29.86 -0.02 -19.95
CA LEU A 250 -30.30 -0.24 -18.57
C LEU A 250 -31.81 -0.32 -18.56
N LYS A 251 -32.36 -1.43 -18.06
CA LYS A 251 -33.79 -1.57 -17.79
C LYS A 251 -33.96 -1.84 -16.29
N PRO A 252 -34.57 -0.92 -15.52
CA PRO A 252 -35.03 -1.23 -14.17
C PRO A 252 -36.11 -2.33 -14.25
N ASP A 253 -36.12 -3.26 -13.29
CA ASP A 253 -37.10 -4.36 -13.25
C ASP A 253 -38.47 -3.93 -12.70
N SER A 254 -38.61 -2.72 -12.14
CA SER A 254 -39.88 -2.23 -11.61
C SER A 254 -40.66 -1.40 -12.63
N ASP A 255 -41.81 -1.91 -13.04
CA ASP A 255 -42.86 -1.26 -13.86
C ASP A 255 -43.48 0.01 -13.22
N GLN A 256 -42.88 0.54 -12.16
CA GLN A 256 -43.27 1.82 -11.55
C GLN A 256 -42.01 2.58 -11.16
N GLN A 257 -41.53 3.45 -12.04
CA GLN A 257 -40.78 4.65 -11.66
C GLN A 257 -40.74 5.61 -12.85
N GLU A 258 -41.29 6.79 -12.62
CA GLU A 258 -41.39 7.85 -13.60
C GLU A 258 -40.02 8.18 -14.19
N ARG A 259 -39.96 8.23 -15.53
CA ARG A 259 -38.91 8.97 -16.22
C ARG A 259 -39.07 10.44 -15.86
N THR A 260 -38.45 10.91 -14.78
CA THR A 260 -38.32 12.36 -14.58
C THR A 260 -37.37 12.88 -15.66
N LEU A 261 -37.93 13.58 -16.65
CA LEU A 261 -37.19 14.20 -17.73
C LEU A 261 -36.28 15.29 -17.13
N LEU A 262 -34.96 15.09 -17.21
CA LEU A 262 -33.98 16.08 -16.76
C LEU A 262 -34.05 17.33 -17.64
N THR A 263 -34.40 18.46 -17.04
CA THR A 263 -34.13 19.78 -17.60
C THR A 263 -32.87 20.37 -16.98
N ASP A 264 -32.08 21.11 -17.76
CA ASP A 264 -30.98 21.87 -17.20
C ASP A 264 -31.47 23.00 -16.26
N ASN A 265 -30.56 23.71 -15.58
CA ASN A 265 -30.88 24.84 -14.69
C ASN A 265 -31.56 26.04 -15.40
N ARG A 266 -31.87 25.90 -16.70
CA ARG A 266 -32.57 26.89 -17.54
C ARG A 266 -33.87 26.33 -18.13
N GLY A 267 -34.31 25.14 -17.74
CA GLY A 267 -35.56 24.53 -18.19
C GLY A 267 -35.50 23.94 -19.61
N LEU A 268 -34.31 23.73 -20.20
CA LEU A 268 -34.18 23.09 -21.51
C LEU A 268 -34.07 21.56 -21.39
N MET A 269 -34.81 20.86 -22.25
CA MET A 269 -34.79 19.39 -22.35
C MET A 269 -33.43 18.88 -22.80
N VAL A 270 -32.84 17.98 -22.01
CA VAL A 270 -31.61 17.26 -22.36
C VAL A 270 -31.97 16.11 -23.33
N SER A 271 -31.26 15.97 -24.45
CA SER A 271 -31.54 14.94 -25.46
C SER A 271 -31.43 13.52 -24.90
N ASP A 272 -32.35 12.62 -25.32
CA ASP A 272 -32.53 11.21 -24.93
C ASP A 272 -31.28 10.30 -24.91
N SER A 273 -30.13 10.76 -25.41
CA SER A 273 -28.87 10.00 -25.42
C SER A 273 -27.99 10.18 -24.18
N GLN A 274 -28.44 10.92 -23.15
CA GLN A 274 -27.66 11.18 -21.91
C GLN A 274 -28.48 11.15 -20.61
N SER A 275 -29.68 10.54 -20.59
CA SER A 275 -30.43 10.36 -19.35
C SER A 275 -29.69 9.39 -18.42
N GLU A 276 -29.17 9.89 -17.30
CA GLU A 276 -28.60 9.05 -16.24
C GLU A 276 -29.74 8.21 -15.64
N ALA A 277 -29.61 6.88 -15.71
CA ALA A 277 -30.54 5.99 -15.04
C ALA A 277 -30.36 6.13 -13.52
N VAL A 278 -31.46 6.39 -12.82
CA VAL A 278 -31.52 6.44 -11.36
C VAL A 278 -32.17 5.16 -10.86
N VAL A 279 -31.56 4.51 -9.86
CA VAL A 279 -32.11 3.33 -9.19
C VAL A 279 -32.00 3.47 -7.68
N HIS A 280 -32.76 2.67 -6.95
CA HIS A 280 -32.68 2.62 -5.50
C HIS A 280 -31.69 1.56 -5.02
N PRO A 281 -31.09 1.74 -3.83
CA PRO A 281 -30.33 0.68 -3.19
C PRO A 281 -31.17 -0.56 -2.92
N ASN A 282 -30.51 -1.71 -2.70
CA ASN A 282 -31.14 -3.02 -2.47
C ASN A 282 -32.04 -3.54 -3.61
N SER A 283 -32.05 -2.87 -4.77
CA SER A 283 -32.75 -3.29 -5.98
C SER A 283 -31.91 -4.20 -6.87
N GLU A 284 -32.58 -4.96 -7.74
CA GLU A 284 -31.96 -5.71 -8.83
C GLU A 284 -31.98 -4.88 -10.11
N ILE A 285 -30.85 -4.86 -10.82
CA ILE A 285 -30.73 -4.17 -12.11
C ILE A 285 -30.36 -5.17 -13.21
N ASN A 286 -31.01 -5.03 -14.36
CA ASN A 286 -30.71 -5.80 -15.56
C ASN A 286 -29.94 -4.93 -16.57
N ILE A 287 -28.69 -5.32 -16.84
CA ILE A 287 -27.80 -4.67 -17.80
C ILE A 287 -27.78 -5.52 -19.07
N ALA A 288 -28.47 -5.04 -20.11
CA ALA A 288 -28.42 -5.64 -21.43
C ALA A 288 -27.31 -4.98 -22.27
N PHE A 289 -26.58 -5.77 -23.04
CA PHE A 289 -25.52 -5.27 -23.92
C PHE A 289 -25.54 -5.94 -25.29
N GLU A 290 -25.10 -5.20 -26.31
CA GLU A 290 -24.92 -5.68 -27.68
C GLU A 290 -23.49 -5.38 -28.16
N VAL A 291 -22.80 -6.41 -28.65
CA VAL A 291 -21.42 -6.32 -29.15
C VAL A 291 -21.43 -6.36 -30.68
N HIS A 292 -20.99 -5.28 -31.29
CA HIS A 292 -20.84 -5.17 -32.73
C HIS A 292 -19.37 -5.41 -33.12
N GLY A 293 -19.14 -6.54 -33.80
CA GLY A 293 -17.85 -6.89 -34.37
C GLY A 293 -17.90 -7.11 -35.88
N ARG A 294 -16.89 -7.79 -36.40
CA ARG A 294 -16.64 -7.87 -37.85
C ARG A 294 -17.45 -8.92 -38.58
N ARG A 295 -17.91 -9.94 -37.87
CA ARG A 295 -18.64 -11.09 -38.41
C ARG A 295 -20.04 -11.08 -37.82
N SER A 296 -21.05 -11.13 -38.68
CA SER A 296 -22.38 -11.57 -38.28
C SER A 296 -22.26 -13.02 -37.79
N TRP A 297 -22.94 -13.37 -36.68
CA TRP A 297 -22.94 -14.73 -36.09
C TRP A 297 -21.75 -15.13 -35.22
N GLN A 298 -20.89 -14.18 -34.83
CA GLN A 298 -19.78 -14.44 -33.91
C GLN A 298 -20.20 -14.19 -32.46
N LYS A 299 -19.91 -15.16 -31.58
CA LYS A 299 -20.05 -14.98 -30.13
C LYS A 299 -18.84 -14.26 -29.56
N TYR A 300 -19.07 -13.44 -28.54
CA TYR A 300 -18.06 -12.69 -27.82
C TYR A 300 -18.10 -13.03 -26.34
N ASP A 301 -16.95 -13.07 -25.69
CA ASP A 301 -16.85 -13.16 -24.24
C ASP A 301 -16.83 -11.73 -23.67
N VAL A 302 -17.74 -11.46 -22.74
CA VAL A 302 -17.95 -10.14 -22.15
C VAL A 302 -17.84 -10.24 -20.64
N CYS A 303 -17.19 -9.25 -20.04
CA CYS A 303 -17.11 -9.05 -18.62
C CYS A 303 -17.69 -7.67 -18.29
N VAL A 304 -18.67 -7.63 -17.39
CA VAL A 304 -19.26 -6.39 -16.88
C VAL A 304 -18.86 -6.22 -15.42
N ALA A 305 -18.46 -5.02 -15.04
CA ALA A 305 -18.20 -4.63 -13.67
C ALA A 305 -18.97 -3.36 -13.32
N ALA A 306 -19.46 -3.25 -12.08
CA ALA A 306 -20.08 -2.05 -11.55
C ALA A 306 -19.28 -1.62 -10.31
N VAL A 307 -18.64 -0.44 -10.38
CA VAL A 307 -17.75 0.04 -9.32
C VAL A 307 -18.09 1.47 -8.94
N ASP A 308 -18.06 1.78 -7.64
CA ASP A 308 -18.24 3.14 -7.13
C ASP A 308 -17.23 4.13 -7.75
N GLU A 309 -17.75 5.17 -8.37
CA GLU A 309 -16.98 6.25 -8.99
C GLU A 309 -16.12 6.99 -7.96
N GLY A 310 -16.58 7.11 -6.71
CA GLY A 310 -15.79 7.69 -5.62
C GLY A 310 -14.48 6.95 -5.39
N ILE A 311 -14.49 5.61 -5.47
CA ILE A 311 -13.30 4.77 -5.36
C ILE A 311 -12.40 4.92 -6.59
N LEU A 312 -12.98 4.90 -7.79
CA LEU A 312 -12.24 5.02 -9.04
C LEU A 312 -11.52 6.38 -9.14
N ALA A 313 -12.18 7.45 -8.70
CA ALA A 313 -11.67 8.82 -8.72
C ALA A 313 -10.42 9.02 -7.84
N LEU A 314 -10.30 8.28 -6.72
CA LEU A 314 -9.12 8.35 -5.85
C LEU A 314 -7.81 8.06 -6.58
N THR A 315 -7.87 7.27 -7.66
CA THR A 315 -6.69 6.87 -8.44
C THR A 315 -6.77 7.28 -9.91
N ASP A 316 -7.77 8.09 -10.28
CA ASP A 316 -8.10 8.42 -11.68
C ASP A 316 -8.18 7.14 -12.55
N PHE A 317 -8.83 6.10 -12.01
CA PHE A 317 -8.89 4.79 -12.65
C PHE A 317 -9.64 4.86 -13.97
N GLN A 318 -9.01 4.37 -15.03
CA GLN A 318 -9.57 4.35 -16.38
C GLN A 318 -10.19 2.98 -16.66
N THR A 319 -11.35 2.98 -17.35
CA THR A 319 -11.97 1.74 -17.82
C THR A 319 -10.97 0.94 -18.66
N PRO A 320 -10.66 -0.32 -18.31
CA PRO A 320 -9.68 -1.10 -19.05
C PRO A 320 -10.07 -1.22 -20.52
N ASN A 321 -9.17 -0.84 -21.42
CA ASN A 321 -9.36 -0.96 -22.87
C ASN A 321 -8.29 -1.92 -23.45
N PRO A 322 -8.61 -3.21 -23.61
CA PRO A 322 -7.63 -4.18 -24.14
C PRO A 322 -7.19 -3.89 -25.57
N HIS A 323 -8.05 -3.25 -26.39
CA HIS A 323 -7.68 -2.85 -27.75
C HIS A 323 -6.49 -1.89 -27.71
N ASP A 324 -6.61 -0.82 -26.91
CA ASP A 324 -5.55 0.16 -26.76
C ASP A 324 -4.32 -0.47 -26.08
N PHE A 325 -4.49 -1.39 -25.12
CA PHE A 325 -3.37 -2.05 -24.44
C PHE A 325 -2.55 -2.99 -25.37
N PHE A 326 -3.20 -3.84 -26.16
CA PHE A 326 -2.50 -4.80 -27.03
C PHE A 326 -2.00 -4.16 -28.32
N TYR A 327 -2.67 -3.10 -28.80
CA TYR A 327 -2.30 -2.37 -30.02
C TYR A 327 -1.59 -1.04 -29.76
N GLN A 328 -1.22 -0.73 -28.51
CA GLN A 328 -0.38 0.43 -28.21
C GLN A 328 0.94 0.39 -28.98
N GLN A 329 1.49 1.58 -29.23
CA GLN A 329 2.82 1.70 -29.81
C GLN A 329 3.87 1.10 -28.86
N ARG A 330 4.61 0.09 -29.32
CA ARG A 330 5.76 -0.45 -28.61
C ARG A 330 6.97 0.44 -28.83
N GLY A 331 7.75 0.65 -27.78
CA GLY A 331 9.01 1.41 -27.84
C GLY A 331 10.10 0.71 -28.65
N LEU A 332 11.03 1.50 -29.18
CA LEU A 332 12.25 1.02 -29.83
C LEU A 332 13.19 0.45 -28.77
N LYS A 333 13.62 -0.81 -28.93
CA LYS A 333 14.56 -1.49 -28.01
C LYS A 333 15.94 -1.72 -28.60
N THR A 334 16.13 -1.45 -29.89
CA THR A 334 17.47 -1.39 -30.49
C THR A 334 18.20 -0.14 -29.98
N ARG A 335 19.52 -0.25 -29.84
CA ARG A 335 20.41 0.85 -29.49
C ARG A 335 21.44 1.01 -30.60
N ALA A 336 21.61 2.23 -31.10
CA ALA A 336 22.65 2.57 -32.05
C ALA A 336 23.81 3.24 -31.31
N PHE A 337 25.04 2.87 -31.67
CA PHE A 337 26.27 3.49 -31.16
C PHE A 337 27.11 3.89 -32.37
N ASP A 338 27.68 5.10 -32.33
CA ASP A 338 28.61 5.60 -33.33
C ASP A 338 29.74 6.40 -32.68
N LEU A 339 30.83 6.62 -33.42
CA LEU A 339 32.03 7.33 -32.96
C LEU A 339 32.15 8.74 -33.57
N TYR A 340 31.12 9.25 -34.26
CA TYR A 340 31.23 10.53 -34.98
C TYR A 340 31.45 11.72 -34.05
N SER A 341 30.99 11.64 -32.80
CA SER A 341 31.26 12.64 -31.77
C SER A 341 32.74 12.77 -31.41
N GLY A 342 33.57 11.75 -31.67
CA GLY A 342 35.02 11.80 -31.46
C GLY A 342 35.81 12.32 -32.67
N ILE A 343 35.16 12.56 -33.81
CA ILE A 343 35.79 12.95 -35.09
C ILE A 343 35.45 14.41 -35.46
N LEU A 344 34.31 14.93 -35.01
CA LEU A 344 33.86 16.30 -35.27
C LEU A 344 34.40 17.27 -34.20
N PRO A 345 34.89 18.49 -34.56
CA PRO A 345 35.20 19.52 -33.56
C PRO A 345 33.93 19.90 -32.79
N GLU A 346 34.03 20.14 -31.48
CA GLU A 346 32.91 20.40 -30.55
C GLU A 346 32.02 21.58 -30.97
N ILE A 347 31.12 21.34 -31.93
CA ILE A 347 29.90 22.11 -32.08
C ILE A 347 29.05 21.66 -30.90
N ALA A 348 28.72 22.58 -30.00
CA ALA A 348 27.88 22.25 -28.86
C ALA A 348 26.56 21.72 -29.40
N ASP A 349 26.30 20.42 -29.23
CA ASP A 349 24.95 19.90 -29.38
C ASP A 349 24.09 20.76 -28.44
N VAL A 350 23.18 21.55 -29.02
CA VAL A 350 22.02 21.99 -28.27
C VAL A 350 21.37 20.69 -27.87
N THR A 351 21.54 20.32 -26.61
CA THR A 351 20.78 19.27 -25.94
C THR A 351 19.33 19.75 -25.94
N ASP A 352 18.69 19.68 -27.10
CA ASP A 352 17.27 19.46 -27.16
C ASP A 352 17.10 18.13 -26.47
N ASN A 353 16.63 18.21 -25.23
CA ASN A 353 16.16 17.10 -24.45
C ASN A 353 15.24 16.27 -25.35
N SER A 354 15.80 15.22 -25.97
CA SER A 354 15.02 14.16 -26.55
C SER A 354 14.20 13.63 -25.39
N SER A 355 12.91 13.96 -25.38
CA SER A 355 11.87 13.50 -24.47
C SER A 355 12.40 12.36 -23.62
N THR A 356 12.75 12.69 -22.39
CA THR A 356 13.18 11.77 -21.35
C THR A 356 12.41 10.47 -21.48
N GLY A 357 13.16 9.38 -21.58
CA GLY A 357 12.61 8.05 -21.42
C GLY A 357 11.93 8.00 -20.06
N GLY A 358 10.59 7.91 -20.07
CA GLY A 358 9.81 7.27 -19.03
C GLY A 358 10.10 7.64 -17.57
N ASP A 359 10.07 8.92 -17.21
CA ASP A 359 9.76 9.33 -15.83
C ASP A 359 8.25 9.24 -15.53
N GLY A 360 7.62 8.16 -15.99
CA GLY A 360 6.25 7.78 -15.63
C GLY A 360 6.17 6.89 -14.39
N ALA A 361 7.31 6.37 -13.90
CA ALA A 361 7.34 5.42 -12.79
C ALA A 361 7.54 6.08 -11.41
N SER A 362 8.13 7.27 -11.34
CA SER A 362 8.51 7.94 -10.09
C SER A 362 7.40 8.82 -9.49
N VAL A 363 6.49 9.36 -10.30
CA VAL A 363 5.39 10.23 -9.80
C VAL A 363 4.06 9.48 -9.62
N ARG A 364 3.83 8.39 -10.36
CA ARG A 364 2.58 7.58 -10.25
C ARG A 364 2.69 6.35 -9.35
N GLY A 365 3.89 6.04 -8.84
CA GLY A 365 4.16 4.84 -8.03
C GLY A 365 3.96 5.01 -6.51
N LEU A 366 3.85 6.25 -6.01
CA LEU A 366 3.79 6.55 -4.58
C LEU A 366 2.39 6.35 -3.96
N GLY A 367 1.32 6.41 -4.75
CA GLY A 367 -0.06 6.20 -4.26
C GLY A 367 -0.53 4.74 -4.24
N ARG A 368 0.21 3.80 -4.84
CA ARG A 368 -0.26 2.42 -5.12
C ARG A 368 0.17 1.34 -4.14
N LYS A 369 0.99 1.66 -3.13
CA LYS A 369 1.48 0.65 -2.18
C LYS A 369 1.15 1.06 -0.75
N ARG A 370 0.39 0.19 -0.07
CA ARG A 370 0.04 0.18 1.36
C ARG A 370 -1.27 0.87 1.72
N LEU A 371 -2.37 0.26 1.29
CA LEU A 371 -3.63 0.30 2.03
C LEU A 371 -3.82 -1.11 2.62
N ASN A 372 -3.49 -1.28 3.90
CA ASN A 372 -3.95 -2.43 4.65
C ASN A 372 -4.83 -1.89 5.75
N THR A 373 -6.15 -2.04 5.58
CA THR A 373 -7.16 -1.68 6.56
C THR A 373 -7.65 -2.98 7.20
N SER A 374 -7.54 -3.09 8.51
CA SER A 374 -8.14 -4.17 9.29
C SER A 374 -8.61 -3.52 10.59
N SER A 375 -9.81 -3.78 11.11
CA SER A 375 -10.55 -5.05 11.10
C SER A 375 -12.08 -4.88 10.95
N ILE A 376 -12.59 -3.68 10.67
CA ILE A 376 -14.01 -3.45 10.38
C ILE A 376 -14.11 -2.51 9.17
N ARG A 377 -14.51 -3.06 8.01
CA ARG A 377 -14.84 -2.25 6.83
C ARG A 377 -16.19 -1.56 7.09
N ARG A 378 -16.16 -0.32 7.60
CA ARG A 378 -17.36 0.50 7.86
C ARG A 378 -18.26 0.65 6.63
N VAL A 379 -17.65 0.79 5.46
CA VAL A 379 -18.34 0.87 4.18
C VAL A 379 -17.83 -0.29 3.32
N LYS A 380 -18.72 -1.19 2.91
CA LYS A 380 -18.37 -2.20 1.91
C LYS A 380 -18.25 -1.48 0.56
N PRO A 381 -17.05 -1.38 -0.04
CA PRO A 381 -16.92 -0.74 -1.35
C PRO A 381 -17.78 -1.49 -2.36
N VAL A 382 -18.61 -0.77 -3.13
CA VAL A 382 -19.41 -1.40 -4.18
C VAL A 382 -18.50 -1.71 -5.37
N SER A 383 -18.24 -3.00 -5.56
CA SER A 383 -17.42 -3.53 -6.64
C SER A 383 -17.99 -4.88 -7.06
N LEU A 384 -18.86 -4.86 -8.05
CA LEU A 384 -19.55 -6.04 -8.57
C LEU A 384 -18.89 -6.49 -9.87
N TRP A 385 -18.83 -7.81 -10.07
CA TRP A 385 -18.21 -8.43 -11.26
C TRP A 385 -19.08 -9.58 -11.75
N SER A 386 -19.40 -9.58 -13.05
CA SER A 386 -20.28 -10.59 -13.66
C SER A 386 -19.61 -11.95 -13.90
N GLY A 387 -18.28 -12.04 -13.78
CA GLY A 387 -17.56 -13.14 -14.45
C GLY A 387 -17.56 -12.97 -15.97
N PHE A 388 -17.24 -14.04 -16.70
CA PHE A 388 -17.36 -14.07 -18.15
C PHE A 388 -18.76 -14.50 -18.57
N VAL A 389 -19.40 -13.68 -19.41
CA VAL A 389 -20.69 -13.95 -20.03
C VAL A 389 -20.49 -14.02 -21.54
N GLN A 390 -20.94 -15.10 -22.16
CA GLN A 390 -20.87 -15.28 -23.60
C GLN A 390 -22.12 -14.70 -24.26
N THR A 391 -21.97 -13.93 -25.34
CA THR A 391 -23.10 -13.42 -26.12
C THR A 391 -23.79 -14.53 -26.91
N ASP A 392 -25.04 -14.26 -27.31
CA ASP A 392 -25.70 -15.02 -28.37
C ASP A 392 -25.02 -14.80 -29.75
N GLY A 393 -25.55 -15.43 -30.80
CA GLY A 393 -25.04 -15.28 -32.17
C GLY A 393 -25.23 -13.88 -32.76
N ASN A 394 -26.10 -13.05 -32.19
CA ASN A 394 -26.29 -11.66 -32.61
C ASN A 394 -25.44 -10.69 -31.79
N GLY A 395 -24.59 -11.18 -30.88
CA GLY A 395 -23.76 -10.35 -30.03
C GLY A 395 -24.48 -9.80 -28.79
N ARG A 396 -25.68 -10.31 -28.45
CA ARG A 396 -26.47 -9.84 -27.30
C ARG A 396 -26.21 -10.65 -26.05
N GLY A 397 -26.28 -9.99 -24.89
CA GLY A 397 -26.20 -10.63 -23.57
C GLY A 397 -26.82 -9.76 -22.48
N THR A 398 -27.04 -10.36 -21.32
CA THR A 398 -27.63 -9.71 -20.14
C THR A 398 -26.86 -10.11 -18.88
N VAL A 399 -26.64 -9.15 -17.98
CA VAL A 399 -26.07 -9.36 -16.65
C VAL A 399 -27.01 -8.73 -15.63
N GLN A 400 -27.31 -9.49 -14.57
CA GLN A 400 -28.07 -8.99 -13.44
C GLN A 400 -27.14 -8.68 -12.27
N PHE A 401 -27.32 -7.53 -11.62
CA PHE A 401 -26.64 -7.20 -10.37
C PHE A 401 -27.65 -6.83 -9.30
N LYS A 402 -27.43 -7.31 -8.08
CA LYS A 402 -28.09 -6.79 -6.87
C LYS A 402 -27.26 -5.64 -6.32
N ILE A 403 -27.83 -4.44 -6.30
CA ILE A 403 -27.16 -3.25 -5.78
C ILE A 403 -27.28 -3.26 -4.25
N PRO A 404 -26.18 -3.24 -3.48
CA PRO A 404 -26.25 -3.18 -2.02
C PRO A 404 -26.70 -1.80 -1.53
N GLN A 405 -26.87 -1.62 -0.21
CA GLN A 405 -27.09 -0.32 0.40
C GLN A 405 -25.95 0.66 0.06
N PHE A 406 -26.20 1.55 -0.90
CA PHE A 406 -25.20 2.46 -1.47
C PHE A 406 -25.89 3.69 -2.06
N ASN A 407 -25.47 4.88 -1.66
CA ASN A 407 -25.88 6.14 -2.27
C ASN A 407 -24.66 6.74 -2.98
N GLY A 408 -24.75 6.96 -4.30
CA GLY A 408 -23.64 7.47 -5.09
C GLY A 408 -23.74 7.12 -6.57
N LYS A 409 -22.61 7.17 -7.27
CA LYS A 409 -22.55 6.90 -8.71
C LYS A 409 -21.74 5.64 -8.99
N LEU A 410 -22.32 4.69 -9.69
CA LEU A 410 -21.64 3.49 -10.17
C LEU A 410 -21.19 3.70 -11.62
N ARG A 411 -19.92 3.39 -11.90
CA ARG A 411 -19.42 3.22 -13.27
C ARG A 411 -19.59 1.77 -13.68
N LEU A 412 -20.44 1.55 -14.68
CA LEU A 412 -20.59 0.28 -15.37
C LEU A 412 -19.52 0.19 -16.44
N MET A 413 -18.68 -0.83 -16.36
CA MET A 413 -17.57 -1.06 -17.30
C MET A 413 -17.81 -2.40 -17.98
N ALA A 414 -17.89 -2.40 -19.31
CA ALA A 414 -17.98 -3.63 -20.08
C ALA A 414 -16.74 -3.78 -20.96
N VAL A 415 -16.15 -4.98 -20.93
CA VAL A 415 -14.99 -5.36 -21.75
C VAL A 415 -15.36 -6.63 -22.51
N ALA A 416 -15.21 -6.59 -23.83
CA ALA A 416 -15.53 -7.71 -24.71
C ALA A 416 -14.30 -8.14 -25.51
N PHE A 417 -14.20 -9.44 -25.78
CA PHE A 417 -13.20 -9.97 -26.70
C PHE A 417 -13.69 -11.19 -27.48
N ALA A 418 -13.09 -11.41 -28.65
CA ALA A 418 -13.15 -12.66 -29.38
C ALA A 418 -11.86 -12.85 -30.20
N GLY A 419 -11.00 -13.76 -29.76
CA GLY A 419 -9.68 -13.94 -30.36
C GLY A 419 -8.82 -12.68 -30.23
N ALA A 420 -8.55 -12.00 -31.35
CA ALA A 420 -7.76 -10.76 -31.39
C ALA A 420 -8.61 -9.49 -31.58
N ASP A 421 -9.93 -9.61 -31.51
CA ASP A 421 -10.85 -8.47 -31.55
C ASP A 421 -11.23 -8.09 -30.11
N TYR A 422 -11.12 -6.81 -29.76
CA TYR A 422 -11.32 -6.30 -28.40
C TYR A 422 -12.18 -5.04 -28.40
N GLY A 423 -13.01 -4.86 -27.38
CA GLY A 423 -13.78 -3.64 -27.15
C GLY A 423 -13.93 -3.35 -25.67
N ALA A 424 -14.19 -2.09 -25.37
CA ALA A 424 -14.54 -1.65 -24.03
C ALA A 424 -15.49 -0.46 -24.13
N THR A 425 -16.42 -0.37 -23.19
CA THR A 425 -17.32 0.78 -23.04
C THR A 425 -17.59 1.02 -21.56
N ALA A 426 -18.09 2.22 -21.25
CA ALA A 426 -18.53 2.55 -19.90
C ALA A 426 -19.86 3.31 -19.94
N ALA A 427 -20.67 3.10 -18.92
CA ALA A 427 -21.89 3.84 -18.64
C ALA A 427 -21.93 4.19 -17.16
N TYR A 428 -22.85 5.08 -16.79
CA TYR A 428 -23.02 5.52 -15.41
C TYR A 428 -24.43 5.23 -14.93
N LEU A 429 -24.52 4.85 -13.66
CA LEU A 429 -25.76 4.59 -12.96
C LEU A 429 -25.74 5.34 -11.64
N THR A 430 -26.77 6.14 -11.38
CA THR A 430 -26.91 6.89 -10.13
C THR A 430 -27.79 6.07 -9.18
N VAL A 431 -27.27 5.77 -7.99
CA VAL A 431 -28.00 5.05 -6.94
C VAL A 431 -28.35 6.05 -5.84
N ARG A 432 -29.65 6.24 -5.57
CA ARG A 432 -30.11 7.27 -4.63
C ARG A 432 -31.40 6.84 -3.92
N GLU A 433 -31.46 7.03 -2.61
CA GLU A 433 -32.68 6.91 -1.82
C GLU A 433 -33.54 8.20 -1.84
N PRO A 434 -34.87 8.09 -1.73
CA PRO A 434 -35.76 9.24 -1.52
C PRO A 434 -35.50 9.96 -0.19
N ILE A 435 -35.09 9.23 0.84
CA ILE A 435 -34.66 9.77 2.13
C ILE A 435 -33.21 9.34 2.34
N VAL A 436 -32.29 10.29 2.56
CA VAL A 436 -30.89 9.95 2.82
C VAL A 436 -30.53 10.30 4.26
N LEU A 437 -30.05 9.29 5.00
CA LEU A 437 -29.49 9.45 6.34
C LEU A 437 -27.96 9.41 6.30
N THR A 438 -27.31 10.38 6.93
CA THR A 438 -25.85 10.43 7.05
C THR A 438 -25.46 10.61 8.51
N PRO A 439 -25.29 9.50 9.27
CA PRO A 439 -24.80 9.57 10.65
C PRO A 439 -23.27 9.77 10.70
N THR A 440 -22.81 10.56 11.66
CA THR A 440 -21.37 10.76 11.90
C THR A 440 -20.92 10.08 13.20
N PHE A 441 -20.76 8.75 13.16
CA PHE A 441 -20.25 7.97 14.29
C PHE A 441 -18.71 7.96 14.37
N PRO A 442 -18.10 7.97 15.58
CA PRO A 442 -16.65 7.80 15.77
C PRO A 442 -16.19 6.39 15.40
N ARG A 443 -14.94 6.23 14.92
CA ARG A 443 -14.42 4.94 14.38
C ARG A 443 -14.51 3.74 15.32
N PHE A 444 -14.46 3.98 16.62
CA PHE A 444 -14.58 3.00 17.69
C PHE A 444 -15.30 3.64 18.88
N LEU A 445 -15.62 2.86 19.90
CA LEU A 445 -16.06 3.35 21.21
C LEU A 445 -15.08 2.87 22.28
N ALA A 446 -14.77 3.73 23.24
CA ALA A 446 -14.06 3.33 24.46
C ALA A 446 -15.01 3.34 25.65
N GLY A 447 -14.86 2.37 26.56
CA GLY A 447 -15.72 2.29 27.74
C GLY A 447 -15.68 3.55 28.59
N GLY A 448 -16.84 4.02 29.04
CA GLY A 448 -17.01 5.25 29.82
C GLY A 448 -17.19 6.54 28.99
N ASP A 449 -16.96 6.51 27.67
CA ASP A 449 -17.11 7.70 26.83
C ASP A 449 -18.58 8.10 26.65
N LYS A 450 -18.83 9.42 26.58
CA LYS A 450 -20.12 10.00 26.20
C LYS A 450 -19.95 10.68 24.85
N ILE A 451 -20.81 10.36 23.90
CA ILE A 451 -20.74 10.90 22.54
C ILE A 451 -22.06 11.54 22.14
N ARG A 452 -21.96 12.59 21.33
CA ARG A 452 -23.08 13.20 20.61
C ARG A 452 -22.94 12.90 19.13
N VAL A 453 -23.86 12.12 18.60
CA VAL A 453 -23.87 11.67 17.20
C VAL A 453 -24.83 12.56 16.40
N PRO A 454 -24.33 13.39 15.47
CA PRO A 454 -25.18 14.09 14.52
C PRO A 454 -25.61 13.13 13.41
N VAL A 455 -26.88 13.23 13.04
CA VAL A 455 -27.49 12.54 11.91
C VAL A 455 -28.07 13.59 10.99
N THR A 456 -27.51 13.71 9.79
CA THR A 456 -28.09 14.54 8.73
C THR A 456 -29.17 13.74 8.00
N LEU A 457 -30.36 14.31 7.91
CA LEU A 457 -31.50 13.84 7.16
C LEU A 457 -31.67 14.75 5.94
N PHE A 458 -31.60 14.18 4.74
CA PHE A 458 -31.92 14.87 3.48
C PHE A 458 -33.27 14.37 2.94
N ASN A 459 -34.17 15.31 2.65
CA ASN A 459 -35.46 15.04 2.04
C ASN A 459 -35.35 15.10 0.51
N GLY A 460 -35.22 13.94 -0.15
CA GLY A 460 -35.24 13.79 -1.60
C GLY A 460 -36.58 13.31 -2.16
N THR A 461 -37.66 13.32 -1.37
CA THR A 461 -38.98 12.78 -1.76
C THR A 461 -39.74 13.65 -2.77
N GLY A 462 -39.34 14.91 -2.92
CA GLY A 462 -39.94 15.87 -3.85
C GLY A 462 -41.07 16.73 -3.26
N GLU A 463 -41.50 16.44 -2.03
CA GLU A 463 -42.50 17.21 -1.29
C GLU A 463 -42.02 17.48 0.15
N ASP A 464 -42.50 18.56 0.76
CA ASP A 464 -42.23 18.87 2.17
C ASP A 464 -42.84 17.78 3.05
N GLY A 465 -42.15 17.41 4.14
CA GLY A 465 -42.60 16.31 4.99
C GLY A 465 -42.15 16.45 6.43
N GLU A 466 -42.88 15.76 7.32
CA GLU A 466 -42.44 15.48 8.68
C GLU A 466 -41.85 14.08 8.71
N PHE A 467 -40.63 13.96 9.22
CA PHE A 467 -39.87 12.72 9.24
C PHE A 467 -39.56 12.32 10.68
N THR A 468 -39.86 11.07 11.04
CA THR A 468 -39.47 10.49 12.32
C THR A 468 -38.14 9.78 12.15
N VAL A 469 -37.09 10.28 12.80
CA VAL A 469 -35.75 9.66 12.82
C VAL A 469 -35.59 8.86 14.10
N LYS A 470 -35.28 7.56 13.98
CA LYS A 470 -35.19 6.62 15.09
C LYS A 470 -33.83 5.95 15.16
N LEU A 471 -33.23 5.94 16.35
CA LEU A 471 -32.00 5.22 16.65
C LEU A 471 -32.28 4.11 17.67
N GLN A 472 -31.97 2.88 17.29
CA GLN A 472 -31.92 1.72 18.18
C GLN A 472 -30.47 1.29 18.37
N ALA A 473 -30.16 0.81 19.58
CA ALA A 473 -28.83 0.28 19.88
C ALA A 473 -28.93 -1.08 20.57
N SER A 474 -27.99 -1.97 20.24
CA SER A 474 -27.79 -3.25 20.91
C SER A 474 -26.32 -3.45 21.27
N GLY A 475 -26.08 -4.06 22.44
CA GLY A 475 -24.76 -4.15 23.06
C GLY A 475 -24.62 -3.25 24.29
N ASP A 476 -23.40 -3.10 24.79
CA ASP A 476 -23.08 -2.41 26.05
C ASP A 476 -23.04 -0.87 25.90
N VAL A 477 -24.15 -0.29 25.45
CA VAL A 477 -24.34 1.16 25.30
C VAL A 477 -25.69 1.60 25.85
N GLN A 478 -25.77 2.85 26.29
CA GLN A 478 -27.00 3.48 26.76
C GLN A 478 -27.32 4.71 25.90
N LEU A 479 -28.54 4.80 25.37
CA LEU A 479 -29.05 6.02 24.76
C LEU A 479 -29.52 6.98 25.87
N LEU A 480 -29.04 8.22 25.84
CA LEU A 480 -29.29 9.21 26.88
C LEU A 480 -30.40 10.19 26.48
N SER A 481 -30.28 10.82 25.32
CA SER A 481 -31.26 11.80 24.83
C SER A 481 -31.20 11.95 23.31
N ALA A 482 -32.26 12.50 22.73
CA ALA A 482 -32.31 12.85 21.31
C ALA A 482 -32.93 14.25 21.14
N SER A 483 -32.38 15.05 20.22
CA SER A 483 -32.79 16.45 20.02
C SER A 483 -32.65 16.90 18.57
N ALA A 484 -33.47 17.87 18.14
CA ALA A 484 -33.37 18.52 16.83
C ALA A 484 -32.67 19.89 16.95
N SER A 485 -31.90 20.32 15.95
CA SER A 485 -31.37 21.70 15.92
C SER A 485 -32.46 22.71 15.54
N ASN A 486 -32.98 23.44 16.53
CA ASN A 486 -33.00 24.92 16.64
C ASN A 486 -33.72 25.38 17.94
N PRO A 487 -33.34 26.56 18.50
CA PRO A 487 -33.78 27.03 19.81
C PRO A 487 -35.16 27.68 19.73
N SER A 488 -36.25 26.92 19.78
CA SER A 488 -37.59 27.50 20.05
C SER A 488 -38.74 26.53 20.26
N ASP A 489 -38.56 25.20 20.23
CA ASP A 489 -39.72 24.32 20.46
C ASP A 489 -39.66 23.64 21.83
N THR A 490 -40.75 23.88 22.55
CA THR A 490 -40.99 23.57 23.94
C THR A 490 -41.17 22.07 24.09
N MET A 491 -40.23 21.41 24.75
CA MET A 491 -40.48 20.11 25.36
C MET A 491 -41.47 20.33 26.51
N THR A 492 -42.64 19.68 26.46
CA THR A 492 -43.57 19.62 27.59
C THR A 492 -43.03 18.62 28.61
N GLU A 493 -42.12 19.10 29.45
CA GLU A 493 -41.62 18.38 30.60
C GLU A 493 -42.65 18.53 31.76
N LYS A 494 -43.38 17.45 32.08
CA LYS A 494 -44.12 17.39 33.34
C LYS A 494 -43.11 17.23 34.47
N THR A 495 -42.97 18.28 35.26
CA THR A 495 -42.17 18.33 36.48
C THR A 495 -42.74 17.40 37.56
N PRO A 496 -41.88 16.70 38.32
CA PRO A 496 -42.09 16.59 39.75
C PRO A 496 -40.95 17.25 40.53
N GLU A 497 -41.35 18.00 41.56
CA GLU A 497 -40.49 18.66 42.54
C GLU A 497 -39.69 17.66 43.40
N ASN A 498 -38.39 17.93 43.52
CA ASN A 498 -37.45 17.74 44.65
C ASN A 498 -36.14 17.02 44.27
N PRO A 499 -34.96 17.63 44.53
CA PRO A 499 -33.67 17.00 44.32
C PRO A 499 -33.38 16.06 45.50
N SER A 500 -33.75 14.79 45.35
CA SER A 500 -33.29 13.70 46.21
C SER A 500 -32.41 12.75 45.39
N GLN A 501 -31.33 12.29 46.01
CA GLN A 501 -30.24 11.43 45.50
C GLN A 501 -30.55 10.50 44.30
N PRO A 502 -29.56 10.23 43.40
CA PRO A 502 -29.75 9.34 42.27
C PRO A 502 -30.02 7.91 42.76
N SER A 503 -31.27 7.46 42.60
CA SER A 503 -31.63 6.06 42.72
C SER A 503 -31.04 5.28 41.55
N LYS A 504 -30.30 4.20 41.85
CA LYS A 504 -29.98 3.14 40.88
C LYS A 504 -31.27 2.71 40.16
N THR A 505 -31.12 2.32 38.88
CA THR A 505 -32.16 1.88 37.93
C THR A 505 -33.08 2.96 37.34
N GLU A 506 -32.53 3.81 36.46
CA GLU A 506 -33.29 4.29 35.30
C GLU A 506 -33.34 3.17 34.23
N PRO A 507 -34.47 2.98 33.51
CA PRO A 507 -34.56 1.96 32.47
C PRO A 507 -33.59 2.30 31.34
N LEU A 508 -32.81 1.31 30.89
CA LEU A 508 -31.97 1.42 29.70
C LEU A 508 -32.87 1.64 28.48
N LEU A 509 -32.96 2.88 27.99
CA LEU A 509 -33.60 3.18 26.73
C LEU A 509 -32.69 2.65 25.61
N HIS A 510 -33.15 1.61 24.91
CA HIS A 510 -32.46 1.04 23.75
C HIS A 510 -32.96 1.63 22.43
N GLU A 511 -33.90 2.57 22.51
CA GLU A 511 -34.55 3.23 21.39
C GLU A 511 -34.87 4.69 21.72
N LEU A 512 -34.57 5.59 20.78
CA LEU A 512 -34.98 6.99 20.82
C LEU A 512 -35.47 7.42 19.43
N SER A 513 -36.46 8.30 19.37
CA SER A 513 -36.96 8.90 18.14
C SER A 513 -37.10 10.42 18.25
N VAL A 514 -36.92 11.12 17.13
CA VAL A 514 -37.10 12.57 17.01
C VAL A 514 -37.84 12.86 15.72
N ASP A 515 -38.91 13.66 15.80
CA ASP A 515 -39.64 14.15 14.64
C ASP A 515 -39.03 15.47 14.15
N LYS A 516 -38.86 15.60 12.82
CA LYS A 516 -38.32 16.81 12.20
C LYS A 516 -39.01 17.10 10.88
N LYS A 517 -39.50 18.33 10.73
CA LYS A 517 -39.98 18.85 9.45
C LYS A 517 -38.81 19.25 8.56
N VAL A 518 -38.84 18.80 7.31
CA VAL A 518 -37.79 19.06 6.30
C VAL A 518 -38.45 19.38 4.96
N GLU A 519 -38.12 20.53 4.40
CA GLU A 519 -38.58 20.96 3.07
C GLU A 519 -38.01 20.07 1.96
N ALA A 520 -38.70 20.00 0.81
CA ALA A 520 -38.26 19.23 -0.35
C ALA A 520 -36.89 19.71 -0.84
N GLY A 521 -35.93 18.78 -0.95
CA GLY A 521 -34.56 19.08 -1.36
C GLY A 521 -33.70 19.77 -0.29
N ALA A 522 -34.17 19.85 0.96
CA ALA A 522 -33.42 20.42 2.08
C ALA A 522 -32.82 19.33 3.00
N GLU A 523 -31.88 19.76 3.85
CA GLU A 523 -31.26 18.94 4.90
C GLU A 523 -31.64 19.46 6.29
N ALA A 524 -31.78 18.55 7.25
CA ALA A 524 -31.91 18.86 8.66
C ALA A 524 -31.00 17.96 9.50
N GLN A 525 -30.62 18.42 10.69
CA GLN A 525 -29.81 17.63 11.63
C GLN A 525 -30.61 17.28 12.90
N VAL A 526 -30.43 16.04 13.34
CA VAL A 526 -30.85 15.56 14.66
C VAL A 526 -29.64 14.98 15.38
N PHE A 527 -29.67 15.00 16.71
CA PHE A 527 -28.55 14.59 17.57
C PHE A 527 -29.01 13.49 18.51
N PHE A 528 -28.17 12.48 18.70
CA PHE A 528 -28.35 11.42 19.69
C PHE A 528 -27.17 11.42 20.66
N ASP A 529 -27.45 11.53 21.96
CA ASP A 529 -26.46 11.43 23.01
C ASP A 529 -26.38 9.98 23.52
N ILE A 530 -25.19 9.40 23.55
CA ILE A 530 -24.94 7.99 23.81
C ILE A 530 -23.82 7.85 24.85
N ARG A 531 -23.95 6.91 25.78
CA ARG A 531 -22.87 6.51 26.71
C ARG A 531 -22.43 5.10 26.44
N ALA A 532 -21.13 4.91 26.25
CA ALA A 532 -20.49 3.60 26.20
C ALA A 532 -20.31 3.06 27.62
N GLN A 533 -20.77 1.84 27.90
CA GLN A 533 -20.52 1.18 29.19
C GLN A 533 -19.07 0.66 29.27
N ASP A 534 -18.61 0.18 30.42
CA ASP A 534 -17.28 -0.44 30.50
C ASP A 534 -17.35 -1.90 30.01
N ALA A 535 -17.19 -2.10 28.71
CA ALA A 535 -17.27 -3.39 28.04
C ALA A 535 -16.38 -3.46 26.78
N ILE A 536 -16.32 -4.65 26.17
CA ILE A 536 -15.60 -4.90 24.92
C ILE A 536 -16.48 -5.65 23.91
N GLY A 537 -16.17 -5.49 22.63
CA GLY A 537 -16.79 -6.26 21.57
C GLY A 537 -17.31 -5.38 20.46
N LYS A 538 -18.58 -5.57 20.10
CA LYS A 538 -19.24 -4.86 19.02
C LYS A 538 -20.55 -4.27 19.51
N VAL A 539 -20.84 -3.07 19.04
CA VAL A 539 -22.13 -2.40 19.25
C VAL A 539 -22.77 -2.24 17.88
N ASP A 540 -24.01 -2.69 17.75
CA ASP A 540 -24.83 -2.53 16.56
C ASP A 540 -25.84 -1.40 16.79
N PHE A 541 -25.79 -0.39 15.93
CA PHE A 541 -26.75 0.70 15.87
C PHE A 541 -27.62 0.54 14.63
N ASN A 542 -28.92 0.64 14.80
CA ASN A 542 -29.88 0.66 13.71
C ASN A 542 -30.54 2.04 13.66
N LEU A 543 -30.27 2.78 12.60
CA LEU A 543 -30.81 4.11 12.37
C LEU A 543 -31.86 4.03 11.26
N SER A 544 -33.03 4.60 11.46
CA SER A 544 -34.11 4.63 10.48
C SER A 544 -34.77 5.99 10.39
N ALA A 545 -35.38 6.28 9.25
CA ALA A 545 -36.25 7.43 9.07
C ALA A 545 -37.47 7.06 8.22
N GLU A 546 -38.63 7.60 8.60
CA GLU A 546 -39.91 7.42 7.91
C GLU A 546 -40.58 8.79 7.72
N GLY A 547 -41.11 9.03 6.53
CA GLY A 547 -41.86 10.23 6.19
C GLY A 547 -42.25 10.24 4.72
N ASN A 548 -43.37 10.91 4.36
CA ASN A 548 -43.89 10.95 2.99
C ASN A 548 -44.06 9.55 2.34
N THR A 549 -44.49 8.55 3.11
CA THR A 549 -44.63 7.12 2.71
C THR A 549 -43.33 6.39 2.35
N GLU A 550 -42.19 7.06 2.47
CA GLU A 550 -40.87 6.50 2.22
C GLU A 550 -40.19 6.13 3.55
N THR A 551 -39.35 5.10 3.50
CA THR A 551 -38.57 4.63 4.66
C THR A 551 -37.14 4.35 4.26
N THR A 552 -36.17 4.70 5.10
CA THR A 552 -34.76 4.31 4.95
C THR A 552 -34.22 3.75 6.26
N GLN A 553 -33.22 2.87 6.15
CA GLN A 553 -32.58 2.23 7.29
C GLN A 553 -31.07 2.03 7.04
N ILE A 554 -30.26 2.29 8.07
CA ILE A 554 -28.81 2.14 8.06
C ILE A 554 -28.37 1.39 9.30
N ASP A 555 -27.64 0.29 9.09
CA ASP A 555 -26.95 -0.43 10.15
C ASP A 555 -25.50 0.07 10.30
N VAL A 556 -25.13 0.48 11.51
CA VAL A 556 -23.76 0.89 11.84
C VAL A 556 -23.19 -0.03 12.92
N LYS A 557 -22.04 -0.64 12.61
CA LYS A 557 -21.33 -1.53 13.54
C LYS A 557 -20.06 -0.87 14.03
N LEU A 558 -19.94 -0.67 15.35
CA LEU A 558 -18.76 -0.07 15.95
C LEU A 558 -18.01 -1.09 16.82
N PRO A 559 -16.66 -1.15 16.72
CA PRO A 559 -15.87 -1.86 17.70
C PRO A 559 -15.89 -1.08 19.02
N MET A 560 -16.06 -1.81 20.10
CA MET A 560 -15.99 -1.30 21.46
C MET A 560 -14.77 -1.90 22.15
N ARG A 561 -13.95 -1.05 22.75
CA ARG A 561 -12.75 -1.46 23.49
C ARG A 561 -12.78 -0.88 24.90
N SER A 562 -12.11 -1.53 25.84
CA SER A 562 -11.84 -0.89 27.11
C SER A 562 -10.72 0.14 26.97
N VAL A 563 -10.71 1.09 27.88
CA VAL A 563 -9.59 2.02 28.09
C VAL A 563 -8.45 1.33 28.85
N ALA A 564 -8.79 0.27 29.58
CA ALA A 564 -7.86 -0.60 30.26
C ALA A 564 -7.29 -1.68 29.33
N PRO A 565 -6.00 -2.03 29.46
CA PRO A 565 -5.46 -3.19 28.78
C PRO A 565 -6.03 -4.48 29.40
N PRO A 566 -6.22 -5.54 28.60
CA PRO A 566 -6.54 -6.84 29.16
C PRO A 566 -5.38 -7.33 30.02
N VAL A 567 -5.71 -7.91 31.17
CA VAL A 567 -4.76 -8.59 32.04
C VAL A 567 -4.85 -10.09 31.82
N THR A 568 -3.70 -10.75 31.84
CA THR A 568 -3.63 -12.21 31.89
C THR A 568 -2.93 -12.57 33.17
N LYS A 569 -3.63 -13.29 34.03
CA LYS A 569 -3.09 -13.87 35.26
C LYS A 569 -3.08 -15.36 35.11
N THR A 570 -1.97 -15.97 35.45
CA THR A 570 -1.71 -17.37 35.17
C THR A 570 -1.02 -17.98 36.37
N GLY A 571 -1.12 -19.30 36.46
CA GLY A 571 -0.39 -20.07 37.44
C GLY A 571 -0.23 -21.49 36.97
N HIS A 572 0.81 -22.13 37.48
CA HIS A 572 1.08 -23.53 37.22
C HIS A 572 1.57 -24.19 38.49
N GLY A 573 1.60 -25.51 38.49
CA GLY A 573 2.17 -26.28 39.57
C GLY A 573 2.13 -27.77 39.29
N VAL A 574 2.45 -28.52 40.33
CA VAL A 574 2.50 -29.98 40.29
C VAL A 574 1.73 -30.53 41.48
N VAL A 575 0.92 -31.55 41.22
CA VAL A 575 0.27 -32.37 42.24
C VAL A 575 0.96 -33.73 42.23
N HIS A 576 1.38 -34.18 43.41
CA HIS A 576 1.96 -35.52 43.58
C HIS A 576 0.92 -36.46 44.18
N ALA A 577 1.03 -37.75 43.86
CA ALA A 577 0.18 -38.81 44.43
C ALA A 577 0.01 -38.68 45.96
N GLY A 578 -1.24 -38.75 46.42
CA GLY A 578 -1.60 -38.67 47.84
C GLY A 578 -1.55 -37.27 48.46
N LYS A 579 -1.32 -36.22 47.66
CA LYS A 579 -1.44 -34.81 48.08
C LYS A 579 -2.52 -34.10 47.29
N SER A 580 -3.22 -33.17 47.92
CA SER A 580 -4.13 -32.23 47.25
C SER A 580 -3.45 -30.88 47.06
N VAL A 581 -3.82 -30.16 45.99
CA VAL A 581 -3.50 -28.74 45.83
C VAL A 581 -4.79 -27.93 45.77
N ASP A 582 -4.77 -26.77 46.40
CA ASP A 582 -5.89 -25.84 46.51
C ASP A 582 -5.42 -24.45 46.08
N PHE A 583 -6.12 -23.80 45.15
CA PHE A 583 -5.84 -22.43 44.73
C PHE A 583 -7.12 -21.68 44.32
N ILE A 584 -7.07 -20.35 44.31
CA ILE A 584 -8.20 -19.48 43.96
C ILE A 584 -7.86 -18.76 42.65
N LEU A 585 -8.79 -18.79 41.70
CA LEU A 585 -8.65 -18.05 40.46
C LEU A 585 -8.87 -16.55 40.69
N PRO A 586 -8.21 -15.67 39.92
CA PRO A 586 -8.42 -14.23 40.01
C PRO A 586 -9.90 -13.83 39.85
N ALA A 587 -10.31 -12.81 40.61
CA ALA A 587 -11.66 -12.26 40.59
C ALA A 587 -11.71 -10.87 39.93
N ASN A 588 -12.91 -10.32 39.74
CA ASN A 588 -13.18 -8.93 39.36
C ASN A 588 -12.85 -8.60 37.89
N LEU A 589 -13.13 -9.54 36.99
CA LEU A 589 -13.06 -9.30 35.55
C LEU A 589 -14.41 -8.78 35.01
N ILE A 590 -14.38 -8.02 33.92
CA ILE A 590 -15.60 -7.57 33.22
C ILE A 590 -16.29 -8.81 32.62
N ALA A 591 -17.60 -8.93 32.82
CA ALA A 591 -18.40 -10.04 32.25
C ALA A 591 -18.30 -10.03 30.72
N ASN A 592 -18.25 -11.21 30.08
CA ASN A 592 -18.01 -11.37 28.63
C ASN A 592 -16.64 -10.87 28.13
N SER A 593 -15.75 -10.42 29.03
CA SER A 593 -14.33 -10.18 28.72
C SER A 593 -13.40 -11.29 29.25
N SER A 594 -13.91 -12.09 30.18
CA SER A 594 -13.14 -13.05 30.96
C SER A 594 -13.15 -14.44 30.35
N GLU A 595 -11.97 -15.04 30.23
CA GLU A 595 -11.77 -16.42 29.83
C GLU A 595 -10.95 -17.11 30.91
N PHE A 596 -11.53 -18.14 31.56
CA PHE A 596 -10.82 -19.00 32.49
C PHE A 596 -10.55 -20.35 31.85
N SER A 597 -9.33 -20.85 32.02
CA SER A 597 -8.97 -22.20 31.62
C SER A 597 -8.11 -22.89 32.66
N LEU A 598 -8.26 -24.21 32.77
CA LEU A 598 -7.40 -25.11 33.55
C LEU A 598 -7.02 -26.30 32.66
N THR A 599 -5.74 -26.46 32.42
CA THR A 599 -5.16 -27.60 31.69
C THR A 599 -4.46 -28.49 32.69
N LEU A 600 -4.81 -29.78 32.69
CA LEU A 600 -4.17 -30.84 33.45
C LEU A 600 -3.38 -31.69 32.46
N SER A 601 -2.12 -31.96 32.76
CA SER A 601 -1.22 -32.66 31.84
C SER A 601 -0.27 -33.60 32.60
N PRO A 602 0.03 -34.79 32.04
CA PRO A 602 1.11 -35.65 32.55
C PRO A 602 2.51 -35.12 32.19
N PHE A 603 2.60 -34.03 31.40
CA PHE A 603 3.84 -33.51 30.88
C PHE A 603 4.29 -32.23 31.61
N PRO A 604 5.57 -32.12 32.02
CA PRO A 604 6.11 -30.94 32.69
C PRO A 604 6.20 -29.69 31.79
N ASN A 605 6.09 -29.84 30.46
CA ASN A 605 6.16 -28.72 29.50
C ASN A 605 4.98 -27.74 29.65
N ILE A 606 3.88 -28.13 30.31
CA ILE A 606 2.75 -27.25 30.60
C ILE A 606 3.14 -26.04 31.47
N ALA A 607 4.25 -26.12 32.21
CA ALA A 607 4.80 -24.99 32.96
C ALA A 607 5.22 -23.82 32.05
N PHE A 608 5.43 -24.05 30.75
CA PHE A 608 5.83 -23.03 29.78
C PHE A 608 4.67 -22.44 28.98
N SER A 609 3.42 -22.77 29.32
CA SER A 609 2.23 -22.35 28.57
C SER A 609 2.18 -20.84 28.33
N ASP A 610 2.47 -20.03 29.35
CA ASP A 610 2.52 -18.55 29.26
C ASP A 610 3.50 -18.01 28.23
N SER A 611 4.64 -18.67 28.09
CA SER A 611 5.68 -18.32 27.12
C SER A 611 5.17 -18.51 25.69
N LEU A 612 4.42 -19.59 25.44
CA LEU A 612 3.85 -19.89 24.13
C LEU A 612 2.69 -18.95 23.81
N ARG A 613 1.79 -18.73 24.77
CA ARG A 613 0.68 -17.79 24.66
C ARG A 613 1.15 -16.37 24.34
N TYR A 614 2.17 -15.90 25.08
CA TYR A 614 2.80 -14.61 24.84
C TYR A 614 3.32 -14.48 23.41
N LEU A 615 3.99 -15.51 22.88
CA LEU A 615 4.50 -15.51 21.51
C LEU A 615 3.35 -15.41 20.50
N VAL A 616 2.39 -16.32 20.56
CA VAL A 616 1.27 -16.40 19.61
C VAL A 616 0.48 -15.08 19.58
N ARG A 617 0.20 -14.49 20.74
CA ARG A 617 -0.58 -13.25 20.88
C ARG A 617 0.24 -11.97 20.71
N TYR A 618 1.57 -12.04 20.52
CA TYR A 618 2.43 -10.86 20.45
C TYR A 618 1.94 -9.90 19.34
N PRO A 619 1.74 -8.59 19.59
CA PRO A 619 0.94 -7.75 18.68
C PRO A 619 1.72 -7.21 17.47
N HIS A 620 3.05 -7.33 17.46
CA HIS A 620 3.91 -6.76 16.45
C HIS A 620 4.32 -7.78 15.38
N GLY A 621 4.91 -7.29 14.29
CA GLY A 621 5.07 -8.06 13.07
C GLY A 621 6.37 -7.82 12.30
N CYS A 622 7.47 -7.46 12.96
CA CYS A 622 8.78 -7.48 12.31
C CYS A 622 9.18 -8.92 11.92
N LEU A 623 10.27 -9.04 11.18
CA LEU A 623 10.79 -10.32 10.69
C LEU A 623 11.05 -11.32 11.83
N GLU A 624 11.72 -10.84 12.88
CA GLU A 624 12.05 -11.62 14.06
C GLU A 624 10.79 -12.14 14.75
N GLN A 625 9.83 -11.27 15.04
CA GLN A 625 8.60 -11.65 15.75
C GLN A 625 7.73 -12.58 14.94
N THR A 626 7.66 -12.35 13.62
CA THR A 626 6.93 -13.23 12.72
C THR A 626 7.54 -14.62 12.77
N THR A 627 8.87 -14.73 12.75
CA THR A 627 9.60 -16.00 12.89
C THR A 627 9.35 -16.64 14.26
N SER A 628 9.56 -15.90 15.36
CA SER A 628 9.42 -16.39 16.73
C SER A 628 7.99 -16.85 17.09
N LYS A 629 6.97 -16.31 16.43
CA LYS A 629 5.58 -16.77 16.57
C LYS A 629 5.35 -18.18 16.04
N VAL A 630 5.93 -18.48 14.88
CA VAL A 630 5.63 -19.72 14.15
C VAL A 630 6.66 -20.81 14.36
N PHE A 631 7.88 -20.47 14.80
CA PHE A 631 8.93 -21.45 15.01
C PHE A 631 8.56 -22.51 16.07
N PRO A 632 8.05 -22.15 17.26
CA PRO A 632 7.64 -23.14 18.25
C PRO A 632 6.51 -24.03 17.77
N LEU A 633 5.62 -23.52 16.92
CA LEU A 633 4.47 -24.27 16.40
C LEU A 633 4.89 -25.48 15.54
N LEU A 634 6.10 -25.48 14.96
CA LEU A 634 6.64 -26.65 14.25
C LEU A 634 6.91 -27.84 15.17
N TYR A 635 7.22 -27.59 16.46
CA TYR A 635 7.66 -28.63 17.41
C TYR A 635 6.68 -28.87 18.56
N PHE A 636 5.83 -27.88 18.84
CA PHE A 636 4.90 -27.85 19.98
C PHE A 636 3.47 -27.58 19.54
N SER A 637 3.06 -28.09 18.38
CA SER A 637 1.67 -27.97 17.93
C SER A 637 0.69 -28.47 19.00
N ASP A 638 0.94 -29.64 19.61
CA ASP A 638 0.09 -30.21 20.67
C ASP A 638 -0.07 -29.27 21.88
N LEU A 639 1.04 -28.77 22.43
CA LEU A 639 1.01 -27.79 23.54
C LEU A 639 0.35 -26.47 23.11
N ALA A 640 0.58 -26.01 21.88
CA ALA A 640 -0.05 -24.79 21.37
C ALA A 640 -1.58 -24.93 21.30
N ARG A 641 -2.06 -26.09 20.83
CA ARG A 641 -3.49 -26.43 20.78
C ARG A 641 -4.10 -26.48 22.18
N SER A 642 -3.37 -27.01 23.16
CA SER A 642 -3.90 -27.14 24.52
C SER A 642 -3.88 -25.86 25.33
N VAL A 643 -3.01 -24.88 25.03
CA VAL A 643 -2.90 -23.64 25.81
C VAL A 643 -3.56 -22.42 25.14
N GLU A 644 -3.70 -22.40 23.82
CA GLU A 644 -4.35 -21.29 23.09
C GLU A 644 -5.68 -21.71 22.42
N PRO A 645 -6.83 -21.11 22.82
CA PRO A 645 -8.14 -21.42 22.24
C PRO A 645 -8.21 -21.23 20.72
N MET A 646 -7.57 -20.17 20.22
CA MET A 646 -7.56 -19.86 18.78
C MET A 646 -6.79 -20.91 17.97
N LEU A 647 -5.97 -21.73 18.63
CA LEU A 647 -5.22 -22.82 18.03
C LEU A 647 -5.84 -24.19 18.31
N ALA A 648 -6.94 -24.29 19.06
CA ALA A 648 -7.48 -25.58 19.51
C ALA A 648 -8.03 -26.44 18.35
N ALA A 649 -8.47 -25.83 17.24
CA ALA A 649 -8.92 -26.55 16.05
C ALA A 649 -7.73 -27.17 15.28
N GLU A 650 -7.89 -28.39 14.77
CA GLU A 650 -6.80 -29.18 14.18
C GLU A 650 -6.09 -28.48 13.00
N ASP A 651 -6.84 -27.88 12.08
CA ASP A 651 -6.27 -27.18 10.90
C ASP A 651 -5.70 -25.78 11.21
N SER A 652 -5.88 -25.27 12.43
CA SER A 652 -5.54 -23.88 12.74
C SER A 652 -4.02 -23.66 12.80
N VAL A 653 -3.26 -24.57 13.41
CA VAL A 653 -1.80 -24.46 13.55
C VAL A 653 -1.12 -24.39 12.18
N ASP A 654 -1.51 -25.27 11.27
CA ASP A 654 -1.01 -25.33 9.89
C ASP A 654 -1.30 -24.03 9.13
N TYR A 655 -2.51 -23.47 9.31
CA TYR A 655 -2.88 -22.17 8.75
C TYR A 655 -1.97 -21.04 9.27
N TYR A 656 -1.67 -21.01 10.57
CA TYR A 656 -0.79 -19.99 11.16
C TYR A 656 0.66 -20.13 10.66
N ILE A 657 1.18 -21.37 10.56
CA ILE A 657 2.52 -21.63 10.03
C ILE A 657 2.60 -21.20 8.56
N THR A 658 1.64 -21.61 7.73
CA THR A 658 1.58 -21.27 6.29
C THR A 658 1.45 -19.77 6.07
N SER A 659 0.63 -19.09 6.89
CA SER A 659 0.50 -17.63 6.87
C SER A 659 1.80 -16.94 7.29
N GLY A 660 2.50 -17.51 8.28
CA GLY A 660 3.83 -17.06 8.70
C GLY A 660 4.85 -17.18 7.58
N ILE A 661 4.93 -18.33 6.92
CA ILE A 661 5.80 -18.58 5.76
C ILE A 661 5.52 -17.56 4.67
N THR A 662 4.26 -17.44 4.23
CA THR A 662 3.85 -16.47 3.18
C THR A 662 4.26 -15.04 3.53
N LYS A 663 4.12 -14.65 4.81
CA LYS A 663 4.53 -13.33 5.28
C LYS A 663 6.05 -13.17 5.21
N LEU A 664 6.84 -14.16 5.67
CA LEU A 664 8.30 -14.12 5.59
C LEU A 664 8.79 -14.06 4.13
N GLU A 665 8.20 -14.83 3.23
CA GLU A 665 8.50 -14.81 1.79
C GLU A 665 8.28 -13.41 1.18
N SER A 666 7.20 -12.73 1.56
CA SER A 666 6.90 -11.37 1.12
C SER A 666 7.93 -10.33 1.58
N MET A 667 8.74 -10.68 2.58
CA MET A 667 9.77 -9.82 3.16
C MET A 667 11.15 -10.01 2.50
N LEU A 668 11.32 -10.99 1.60
CA LEU A 668 12.57 -11.20 0.87
C LEU A 668 12.88 -10.02 -0.07
N MET A 669 14.10 -9.51 0.00
CA MET A 669 14.59 -8.41 -0.83
C MET A 669 15.46 -8.89 -1.99
N SER A 670 15.72 -8.00 -2.95
CA SER A 670 16.55 -8.29 -4.13
C SER A 670 18.02 -8.59 -3.81
N ASN A 671 18.50 -8.26 -2.60
CA ASN A 671 19.84 -8.57 -2.13
C ASN A 671 19.94 -9.97 -1.48
N ASN A 672 18.87 -10.77 -1.50
CA ASN A 672 18.77 -12.10 -0.91
C ASN A 672 18.74 -12.16 0.63
N ASP A 673 18.58 -11.02 1.30
CA ASP A 673 18.24 -10.96 2.72
C ASP A 673 16.74 -10.64 2.89
N PHE A 674 16.24 -10.76 4.12
CA PHE A 674 14.87 -10.38 4.46
C PHE A 674 14.84 -8.97 5.04
N SER A 675 13.87 -8.17 4.58
CA SER A 675 13.55 -6.87 5.18
C SER A 675 13.15 -7.06 6.64
N TYR A 676 13.60 -6.20 7.55
CA TYR A 676 13.29 -6.32 8.97
C TYR A 676 11.83 -5.96 9.28
N TRP A 677 11.29 -4.95 8.58
CA TRP A 677 9.88 -4.58 8.63
C TRP A 677 9.21 -4.88 7.28
N PRO A 678 7.92 -5.28 7.27
CA PRO A 678 7.19 -5.53 6.04
C PRO A 678 7.29 -4.38 5.01
N GLY A 679 7.76 -4.71 3.81
CA GLY A 679 8.01 -3.76 2.73
C GLY A 679 9.17 -2.78 2.99
N GLY A 680 9.98 -2.99 4.03
CA GLY A 680 11.19 -2.21 4.28
C GLY A 680 12.29 -2.51 3.26
N THR A 681 13.32 -1.65 3.23
CA THR A 681 14.52 -1.84 2.40
C THR A 681 15.78 -2.12 3.24
N TYR A 682 15.61 -2.25 4.55
CA TYR A 682 16.67 -2.52 5.51
C TYR A 682 16.53 -3.95 6.01
N ALA A 683 17.64 -4.69 6.03
CA ALA A 683 17.74 -6.01 6.66
C ALA A 683 18.52 -5.90 7.97
N ASN A 684 18.00 -6.56 9.01
CA ASN A 684 18.84 -6.99 10.12
C ASN A 684 19.46 -8.36 9.73
N PRO A 685 20.80 -8.48 9.69
CA PRO A 685 21.46 -9.72 9.26
C PRO A 685 21.14 -10.93 10.14
N TRP A 686 21.07 -10.75 11.47
CA TRP A 686 20.78 -11.84 12.40
C TRP A 686 19.34 -12.36 12.19
N SER A 687 18.36 -11.45 12.10
CA SER A 687 16.97 -11.82 11.85
C SER A 687 16.77 -12.48 10.49
N SER A 688 17.56 -12.12 9.47
CA SER A 688 17.53 -12.78 8.16
C SER A 688 18.01 -14.23 8.24
N ILE A 689 19.09 -14.49 8.99
CA ILE A 689 19.56 -15.86 9.23
C ILE A 689 18.54 -16.65 10.04
N TYR A 690 17.93 -16.03 11.06
CA TYR A 690 16.91 -16.67 11.89
C TYR A 690 15.63 -17.03 11.12
N ALA A 691 15.12 -16.12 10.26
CA ALA A 691 14.01 -16.44 9.36
C ALA A 691 14.37 -17.57 8.39
N SER A 692 15.60 -17.57 7.88
CA SER A 692 16.09 -18.67 7.02
C SER A 692 16.17 -20.00 7.78
N HIS A 693 16.58 -19.99 9.04
CA HIS A 693 16.61 -21.17 9.91
C HIS A 693 15.20 -21.77 10.04
N PHE A 694 14.21 -20.96 10.37
CA PHE A 694 12.81 -21.40 10.42
C PHE A 694 12.34 -21.97 9.07
N LEU A 695 12.61 -21.31 7.94
CA LEU A 695 12.17 -21.79 6.63
C LEU A 695 12.84 -23.10 6.22
N VAL A 696 14.09 -23.34 6.66
CA VAL A 696 14.76 -24.65 6.49
C VAL A 696 14.04 -25.73 7.29
N GLU A 697 13.74 -25.47 8.57
CA GLU A 697 13.04 -26.43 9.43
C GLU A 697 11.58 -26.66 8.99
N ALA A 698 10.87 -25.62 8.54
CA ALA A 698 9.52 -25.74 7.98
C ALA A 698 9.50 -26.64 6.74
N ARG A 699 10.48 -26.49 5.83
CA ARG A 699 10.59 -27.34 4.64
C ARG A 699 10.90 -28.80 5.01
N LYS A 700 11.72 -29.05 6.04
CA LYS A 700 11.96 -30.41 6.58
C LYS A 700 10.71 -31.02 7.20
N ALA A 701 9.88 -30.19 7.85
CA ALA A 701 8.61 -30.60 8.44
C ALA A 701 7.49 -30.82 7.40
N GLY A 702 7.75 -30.57 6.11
CA GLY A 702 6.81 -30.83 5.01
C GLY A 702 6.01 -29.62 4.52
N TYR A 703 6.25 -28.42 5.07
CA TYR A 703 5.59 -27.20 4.59
C TYR A 703 6.19 -26.71 3.26
N GLU A 704 5.33 -26.18 2.39
CA GLU A 704 5.77 -25.58 1.13
C GLU A 704 6.47 -24.24 1.37
N VAL A 705 7.70 -24.12 0.88
CA VAL A 705 8.46 -22.87 0.81
C VAL A 705 8.87 -22.67 -0.63
N ALA A 706 8.53 -21.52 -1.23
CA ALA A 706 8.76 -21.25 -2.64
C ALA A 706 10.25 -21.38 -3.02
N ASP A 707 10.56 -22.18 -4.04
CA ASP A 707 11.95 -22.46 -4.44
C ASP A 707 12.75 -21.18 -4.75
N ARG A 708 12.11 -20.20 -5.40
CA ARG A 708 12.72 -18.89 -5.66
C ARG A 708 13.20 -18.22 -4.36
N VAL A 709 12.41 -18.32 -3.28
CA VAL A 709 12.76 -17.73 -1.98
C VAL A 709 13.84 -18.56 -1.30
N TYR A 710 13.68 -19.88 -1.30
CA TYR A 710 14.61 -20.82 -0.69
C TYR A 710 16.02 -20.68 -1.30
N ASP A 711 16.14 -20.67 -2.62
CA ASP A 711 17.42 -20.51 -3.32
C ASP A 711 18.05 -19.14 -3.06
N ALA A 712 17.24 -18.08 -3.04
CA ALA A 712 17.70 -16.75 -2.73
C ALA A 712 18.25 -16.68 -1.29
N MET A 713 17.48 -17.10 -0.28
CA MET A 713 17.94 -17.04 1.10
C MET A 713 19.22 -17.86 1.33
N LEU A 714 19.36 -19.04 0.71
CA LEU A 714 20.59 -19.84 0.80
C LEU A 714 21.79 -19.11 0.17
N LYS A 715 21.59 -18.37 -0.94
CA LYS A 715 22.61 -17.49 -1.52
C LYS A 715 22.97 -16.34 -0.56
N GLY A 716 21.99 -15.76 0.12
CA GLY A 716 22.18 -14.79 1.19
C GLY A 716 23.05 -15.36 2.31
N LEU A 717 22.68 -16.53 2.86
CA LEU A 717 23.42 -17.22 3.91
C LEU A 717 24.87 -17.53 3.52
N ARG A 718 25.14 -18.03 2.30
CA ARG A 718 26.51 -18.25 1.82
C ARG A 718 27.34 -16.97 1.79
N THR A 719 26.71 -15.86 1.39
CA THR A 719 27.37 -14.54 1.40
C THR A 719 27.70 -14.11 2.84
N ARG A 720 26.80 -14.38 3.80
CA ARG A 720 26.99 -14.08 5.22
C ARG A 720 28.04 -14.97 5.89
N ALA A 721 28.12 -16.25 5.51
CA ALA A 721 29.09 -17.20 6.04
C ALA A 721 30.53 -16.81 5.67
N LYS A 722 30.76 -16.31 4.44
CA LYS A 722 32.09 -15.97 3.88
C LYS A 722 32.72 -14.68 4.44
N PHE A 723 32.64 -14.46 5.76
CA PHE A 723 33.29 -13.34 6.42
C PHE A 723 34.81 -13.57 6.58
N SER A 724 35.63 -12.57 6.24
CA SER A 724 37.06 -12.54 6.53
C SER A 724 37.43 -11.34 7.40
N PRO A 725 37.99 -11.53 8.60
CA PRO A 725 38.49 -10.45 9.47
C PRO A 725 39.71 -9.71 8.90
N ASP A 726 40.37 -10.26 7.88
CA ASP A 726 41.66 -9.76 7.34
C ASP A 726 41.52 -8.65 6.27
N ILE A 727 40.29 -8.22 5.93
CA ILE A 727 40.08 -7.11 5.00
C ILE A 727 40.33 -5.79 5.74
N GLU A 728 41.44 -5.12 5.40
CA GLU A 728 41.83 -3.80 5.93
C GLU A 728 40.75 -2.74 5.62
N GLY A 729 40.06 -2.30 6.67
CA GLY A 729 39.05 -1.25 6.57
C GLY A 729 38.29 -1.02 7.88
N ASN A 730 38.91 -0.30 8.82
CA ASN A 730 38.26 0.30 10.00
C ASN A 730 37.42 -0.67 10.87
N ASN A 731 37.97 -1.86 11.16
CA ASN A 731 37.25 -2.92 11.88
C ASN A 731 37.23 -2.67 13.39
N ASN A 732 36.18 -2.00 13.89
CA ASN A 732 35.83 -1.99 15.30
C ASN A 732 35.73 -3.44 15.82
N ALA A 733 36.47 -3.79 16.87
CA ALA A 733 36.49 -5.14 17.45
C ALA A 733 35.09 -5.68 17.79
N LYS A 734 34.13 -4.80 18.14
CA LYS A 734 32.72 -5.15 18.36
C LYS A 734 32.05 -5.63 17.07
N GLN A 735 32.31 -4.99 15.93
CA GLN A 735 31.75 -5.34 14.63
C GLN A 735 32.31 -6.67 14.12
N VAL A 736 33.61 -6.92 14.33
CA VAL A 736 34.25 -8.19 13.97
C VAL A 736 33.60 -9.35 14.75
N LYS A 737 33.43 -9.20 16.07
CA LYS A 737 32.73 -10.21 16.90
C LYS A 737 31.31 -10.47 16.40
N ALA A 738 30.54 -9.42 16.11
CA ALA A 738 29.18 -9.56 15.58
C ALA A 738 29.16 -10.29 14.22
N ASN A 739 30.10 -9.99 13.31
CA ASN A 739 30.17 -10.66 12.02
C ASN A 739 30.58 -12.14 12.14
N ILE A 740 31.44 -12.49 13.10
CA ILE A 740 31.78 -13.88 13.39
C ILE A 740 30.53 -14.65 13.86
N VAL A 741 29.75 -14.07 14.78
CA VAL A 741 28.47 -14.65 15.26
C VAL A 741 27.51 -14.91 14.07
N LEU A 742 27.38 -13.95 13.17
CA LEU A 742 26.55 -14.10 11.98
C LEU A 742 27.08 -15.20 11.05
N ALA A 743 28.40 -15.29 10.87
CA ALA A 743 29.03 -16.29 10.01
C ALA A 743 28.87 -17.71 10.56
N THR A 744 29.02 -17.90 11.88
CA THR A 744 28.79 -19.22 12.52
C THR A 744 27.33 -19.64 12.44
N TYR A 745 26.39 -18.71 12.68
CA TYR A 745 24.98 -19.03 12.59
C TYR A 745 24.55 -19.33 11.15
N ALA A 746 25.01 -18.55 10.17
CA ALA A 746 24.77 -18.84 8.76
C ALA A 746 25.35 -20.21 8.34
N SER A 747 26.53 -20.57 8.84
CA SER A 747 27.14 -21.88 8.58
C SER A 747 26.32 -23.03 9.18
N TYR A 748 25.78 -22.86 10.38
CA TYR A 748 24.87 -23.81 11.00
C TYR A 748 23.61 -24.03 10.16
N VAL A 749 22.95 -22.95 9.73
CA VAL A 749 21.73 -23.04 8.93
C VAL A 749 22.00 -23.65 7.54
N LEU A 750 23.14 -23.33 6.91
CA LEU A 750 23.57 -23.97 5.67
C LEU A 750 23.79 -25.48 5.82
N ALA A 751 24.41 -25.90 6.92
CA ALA A 751 24.57 -27.32 7.24
C ALA A 751 23.22 -28.00 7.49
N ALA A 752 22.32 -27.34 8.25
CA ALA A 752 20.95 -27.81 8.46
C ALA A 752 20.15 -27.95 7.15
N ALA A 753 20.41 -27.10 6.16
CA ALA A 753 19.82 -27.19 4.82
C ALA A 753 20.48 -28.24 3.91
N GLY A 754 21.46 -29.01 4.41
CA GLY A 754 22.21 -30.00 3.63
C GLY A 754 23.22 -29.40 2.63
N GLN A 755 23.58 -28.12 2.77
CA GLN A 755 24.50 -27.41 1.88
C GLN A 755 25.65 -26.71 2.64
N PRO A 756 26.45 -27.45 3.44
CA PRO A 756 27.50 -26.86 4.27
C PRO A 756 28.64 -26.25 3.45
N ASP A 757 29.16 -25.09 3.88
CA ASP A 757 30.39 -24.49 3.36
C ASP A 757 31.58 -24.90 4.23
N ARG A 758 32.08 -26.13 4.00
CA ARG A 758 33.15 -26.74 4.81
C ARG A 758 34.41 -25.89 4.90
N GLY A 759 34.81 -25.24 3.80
CA GLY A 759 35.99 -24.39 3.76
C GLY A 759 35.88 -23.21 4.73
N THR A 760 34.70 -22.57 4.75
CA THR A 760 34.40 -21.48 5.68
C THR A 760 34.33 -21.98 7.13
N MET A 761 33.72 -23.15 7.37
CA MET A 761 33.64 -23.75 8.71
C MET A 761 35.02 -24.05 9.30
N HIS A 762 35.92 -24.69 8.52
CA HIS A 762 37.30 -24.93 8.96
C HIS A 762 38.09 -23.63 9.15
N TYR A 763 37.85 -22.61 8.31
CA TYR A 763 38.44 -21.29 8.49
C TYR A 763 38.02 -20.67 9.83
N LEU A 764 36.71 -20.66 10.14
CA LEU A 764 36.17 -20.14 11.40
C LEU A 764 36.70 -20.94 12.61
N LYS A 765 36.80 -22.27 12.51
CA LYS A 765 37.41 -23.13 13.55
C LYS A 765 38.87 -22.75 13.81
N ASN A 766 39.68 -22.58 12.77
CA ASN A 766 41.13 -22.40 12.91
C ASN A 766 41.54 -20.95 13.23
N ARG A 767 40.81 -19.95 12.73
CA ARG A 767 41.14 -18.51 12.85
C ARG A 767 40.23 -17.74 13.79
N GLY A 768 39.00 -18.22 14.01
CA GLY A 768 37.98 -17.54 14.82
C GLY A 768 37.81 -18.07 16.24
N ALA A 769 38.31 -19.26 16.57
CA ALA A 769 38.02 -19.95 17.83
C ALA A 769 38.45 -19.23 19.11
N SER A 770 39.41 -18.30 19.07
CA SER A 770 39.81 -17.51 20.24
C SER A 770 38.93 -16.28 20.49
N GLY A 771 38.04 -15.92 19.56
CA GLY A 771 37.17 -14.73 19.64
C GLY A 771 35.67 -15.03 19.53
N LEU A 772 35.29 -16.30 19.41
CA LEU A 772 33.90 -16.75 19.37
C LEU A 772 33.24 -16.57 20.76
N SER A 773 31.95 -16.21 20.76
CA SER A 773 31.13 -16.37 21.98
C SER A 773 30.86 -17.86 22.22
N ASP A 774 30.62 -18.23 23.48
CA ASP A 774 30.41 -19.63 23.85
C ASP A 774 29.28 -20.29 23.06
N TYR A 775 28.15 -19.60 22.79
CA TYR A 775 27.10 -20.19 21.95
C TYR A 775 27.49 -20.32 20.46
N SER A 776 28.39 -19.46 19.95
CA SER A 776 28.88 -19.55 18.57
C SER A 776 29.81 -20.75 18.38
N HIS A 777 30.56 -21.14 19.43
CA HIS A 777 31.30 -22.41 19.44
C HIS A 777 30.35 -23.60 19.27
N PHE A 778 29.25 -23.62 20.02
CA PHE A 778 28.27 -24.69 19.94
C PHE A 778 27.60 -24.71 18.57
N GLN A 779 27.16 -23.57 18.02
CA GLN A 779 26.58 -23.52 16.67
C GLN A 779 27.54 -24.04 15.60
N LEU A 780 28.84 -23.69 15.67
CA LEU A 780 29.82 -24.19 14.72
C LEU A 780 30.07 -25.70 14.89
N ALA A 781 30.10 -26.20 16.13
CA ALA A 781 30.17 -27.65 16.41
C ALA A 781 28.93 -28.38 15.84
N GLY A 782 27.72 -27.85 16.06
CA GLY A 782 26.49 -28.35 15.46
C GLY A 782 26.54 -28.35 13.93
N ALA A 783 27.12 -27.32 13.32
CA ALA A 783 27.31 -27.26 11.87
C ALA A 783 28.21 -28.40 11.37
N PHE A 784 29.31 -28.71 12.07
CA PHE A 784 30.17 -29.85 11.75
C PHE A 784 29.44 -31.18 11.90
N ALA A 785 28.68 -31.36 12.98
CA ALA A 785 27.90 -32.58 13.20
C ALA A 785 26.87 -32.80 12.09
N LEU A 786 26.07 -31.77 11.75
CA LEU A 786 25.11 -31.80 10.64
C LEU A 786 25.77 -32.02 9.27
N SER A 787 27.05 -31.68 9.15
CA SER A 787 27.85 -31.92 7.93
C SER A 787 28.50 -33.30 7.87
N GLY A 788 28.29 -34.15 8.88
CA GLY A 788 28.88 -35.49 8.99
C GLY A 788 30.28 -35.55 9.62
N GLU A 789 30.76 -34.47 10.24
CA GLU A 789 32.08 -34.38 10.88
C GLU A 789 31.97 -34.42 12.41
N LEU A 790 31.40 -35.50 12.96
CA LEU A 790 31.09 -35.63 14.39
C LEU A 790 32.32 -35.52 15.30
N GLU A 791 33.45 -36.12 14.93
CA GLU A 791 34.69 -36.02 15.72
C GLU A 791 35.17 -34.57 15.86
N THR A 792 35.12 -33.82 14.76
CA THR A 792 35.42 -32.38 14.77
C THR A 792 34.44 -31.64 15.69
N ALA A 793 33.14 -31.93 15.60
CA ALA A 793 32.13 -31.32 16.45
C ALA A 793 32.40 -31.57 17.94
N LEU A 794 32.63 -32.83 18.33
CA LEU A 794 32.92 -33.22 19.71
C LEU A 794 34.21 -32.58 20.23
N SER A 795 35.25 -32.46 19.38
CA SER A 795 36.51 -31.79 19.77
C SER A 795 36.35 -30.30 20.08
N MET A 796 35.28 -29.67 19.61
CA MET A 796 34.99 -28.24 19.82
C MET A 796 34.12 -27.98 21.04
N LEU A 797 33.42 -28.99 21.57
CA LEU A 797 32.53 -28.85 22.71
C LEU A 797 33.34 -28.90 24.02
N PRO A 798 33.12 -27.96 24.96
CA PRO A 798 33.77 -28.00 26.27
C PRO A 798 33.22 -29.14 27.12
N VAL A 799 34.06 -29.74 27.97
CA VAL A 799 33.66 -30.83 28.90
C VAL A 799 32.50 -30.43 29.82
N SER A 800 32.44 -29.15 30.21
CA SER A 800 31.35 -28.59 31.00
C SER A 800 31.18 -27.10 30.71
N VAL A 801 29.94 -26.62 30.64
CA VAL A 801 29.62 -25.19 30.54
C VAL A 801 29.74 -24.54 31.93
N SER A 802 30.36 -23.36 32.01
CA SER A 802 30.57 -22.66 33.29
C SER A 802 29.25 -22.12 33.89
N PRO A 803 29.04 -22.19 35.22
CA PRO A 803 27.88 -21.57 35.91
C PRO A 803 27.86 -20.04 35.84
N SER A 804 28.99 -19.39 35.53
CA SER A 804 29.14 -17.92 35.52
C SER A 804 28.42 -17.20 34.37
N PHE A 805 27.63 -17.91 33.56
CA PHE A 805 26.63 -17.31 32.67
C PHE A 805 25.53 -16.53 33.40
N ASN A 806 25.50 -16.57 34.74
CA ASN A 806 24.59 -15.82 35.63
C ASN A 806 24.97 -14.33 35.83
N GLY A 807 25.31 -13.62 34.75
CA GLY A 807 25.02 -12.18 34.63
C GLY A 807 25.84 -11.16 35.44
N LYS A 808 26.92 -11.52 36.16
CA LYS A 808 27.64 -10.54 37.01
C LYS A 808 28.85 -9.83 36.38
N SER A 809 29.31 -10.23 35.19
CA SER A 809 30.45 -9.59 34.51
C SER A 809 30.30 -9.40 32.99
N ASN A 810 29.09 -9.51 32.43
CA ASN A 810 28.87 -9.28 31.00
C ASN A 810 27.55 -8.49 30.79
N PRO A 811 27.54 -7.32 30.13
CA PRO A 811 26.30 -6.63 29.76
C PRO A 811 25.66 -7.39 28.59
N GLY A 812 24.99 -8.51 28.89
CA GLY A 812 24.67 -9.55 27.92
C GLY A 812 23.39 -9.35 27.10
N TRP A 813 22.54 -8.40 27.49
CA TRP A 813 21.28 -8.09 26.80
C TRP A 813 21.49 -6.99 25.76
N GLU A 814 21.25 -7.31 24.49
CA GLU A 814 21.30 -6.34 23.40
C GLU A 814 19.89 -5.97 22.95
N THR A 815 19.56 -4.67 22.97
CA THR A 815 18.31 -4.15 22.41
C THR A 815 18.32 -4.01 20.88
N GLY A 816 19.46 -4.30 20.25
CA GLY A 816 19.68 -4.22 18.79
C GLY A 816 20.85 -5.12 18.35
N GLY A 817 21.33 -4.96 17.12
CA GLY A 817 22.44 -5.77 16.60
C GLY A 817 22.08 -7.25 16.44
N THR A 818 22.67 -8.12 17.28
CA THR A 818 22.42 -9.58 17.24
C THR A 818 21.34 -10.01 18.23
N PHE A 819 20.74 -9.10 18.99
CA PHE A 819 19.71 -9.37 20.00
C PHE A 819 20.17 -10.38 21.06
N ASN A 820 21.45 -10.36 21.42
CA ASN A 820 22.00 -11.32 22.36
C ASN A 820 21.30 -11.26 23.72
N SER A 821 21.06 -12.44 24.30
CA SER A 821 20.62 -12.62 25.69
C SER A 821 21.28 -13.87 26.28
N PRO A 822 21.45 -13.94 27.61
CA PRO A 822 21.91 -15.15 28.29
C PRO A 822 20.97 -16.34 28.12
N ILE A 823 19.65 -16.11 28.10
CA ILE A 823 18.63 -17.16 27.99
C ILE A 823 18.72 -17.81 26.61
N ARG A 824 18.74 -17.00 25.54
CA ARG A 824 18.90 -17.48 24.17
C ARG A 824 20.21 -18.22 23.97
N ALA A 825 21.31 -17.72 24.54
CA ALA A 825 22.61 -18.39 24.44
C ALA A 825 22.56 -19.80 25.05
N GLN A 826 21.98 -19.96 26.25
CA GLN A 826 21.82 -21.26 26.90
C GLN A 826 20.88 -22.18 26.13
N ALA A 827 19.79 -21.65 25.57
CA ALA A 827 18.88 -22.41 24.73
C ALA A 827 19.55 -22.93 23.45
N ILE A 828 20.35 -22.10 22.76
CA ILE A 828 21.14 -22.52 21.59
C ILE A 828 22.15 -23.61 21.96
N MET A 829 22.84 -23.47 23.09
CA MET A 829 23.77 -24.51 23.56
C MET A 829 23.05 -25.83 23.82
N LEU A 830 21.89 -25.78 24.46
CA LEU A 830 21.07 -26.94 24.76
C LEU A 830 20.55 -27.62 23.48
N ASP A 831 20.05 -26.85 22.52
CA ASP A 831 19.59 -27.35 21.21
C ASP A 831 20.70 -28.08 20.47
N VAL A 832 21.91 -27.50 20.42
CA VAL A 832 23.08 -28.16 19.81
C VAL A 832 23.47 -29.41 20.57
N LEU A 833 23.53 -29.38 21.91
CA LEU A 833 23.90 -30.56 22.70
C LEU A 833 22.91 -31.70 22.53
N ALA A 834 21.61 -31.40 22.47
CA ALA A 834 20.57 -32.39 22.22
C ALA A 834 20.77 -33.12 20.87
N GLU A 835 21.36 -32.44 19.88
CA GLU A 835 21.65 -33.00 18.55
C GLU A 835 23.01 -33.73 18.49
N VAL A 836 24.05 -33.18 19.12
CA VAL A 836 25.44 -33.63 18.97
C VAL A 836 25.87 -34.63 20.05
N ASN A 837 25.41 -34.46 21.29
CA ASN A 837 25.78 -35.30 22.44
C ASN A 837 24.68 -35.27 23.52
N GLU A 838 23.67 -36.12 23.39
CA GLU A 838 22.49 -36.16 24.29
C GLU A 838 22.81 -36.50 25.75
N ASN A 839 24.01 -37.04 26.04
CA ASN A 839 24.45 -37.41 27.39
C ASN A 839 25.44 -36.41 28.00
N HIS A 840 25.55 -35.21 27.42
CA HIS A 840 26.50 -34.21 27.88
C HIS A 840 26.21 -33.75 29.34
N PRO A 841 27.21 -33.68 30.24
CA PRO A 841 27.00 -33.38 31.67
C PRO A 841 26.34 -32.02 31.96
N SER A 842 26.39 -31.08 31.01
CA SER A 842 25.78 -29.74 31.15
C SER A 842 24.28 -29.69 30.84
N ILE A 843 23.70 -30.72 30.22
CA ILE A 843 22.27 -30.73 29.85
C ILE A 843 21.35 -30.52 31.07
N PRO A 844 21.48 -31.27 32.18
CA PRO A 844 20.59 -31.09 33.34
C PRO A 844 20.64 -29.68 33.92
N MET A 845 21.83 -29.07 33.97
CA MET A 845 22.01 -27.69 34.44
C MET A 845 21.34 -26.68 33.50
N LEU A 846 21.50 -26.83 32.18
CA LEU A 846 20.89 -25.92 31.20
C LEU A 846 19.36 -26.02 31.22
N VAL A 847 18.81 -27.23 31.31
CA VAL A 847 17.35 -27.45 31.46
C VAL A 847 16.85 -26.77 32.73
N LYS A 848 17.53 -26.95 33.86
CA LYS A 848 17.19 -26.31 35.13
C LYS A 848 17.20 -24.78 35.01
N ASN A 849 18.29 -24.20 34.50
CA ASN A 849 18.42 -22.75 34.37
C ASN A 849 17.36 -22.14 33.45
N LEU A 850 17.06 -22.78 32.31
CA LEU A 850 16.01 -22.31 31.40
C LEU A 850 14.63 -22.42 32.06
N SER A 851 14.37 -23.47 32.82
CA SER A 851 13.10 -23.65 33.54
C SER A 851 12.92 -22.60 34.63
N GLU A 852 13.95 -22.36 35.46
CA GLU A 852 13.95 -21.31 36.48
C GLU A 852 13.77 -19.90 35.86
N ALA A 853 14.43 -19.64 34.72
CA ALA A 853 14.29 -18.37 34.01
C ALA A 853 12.88 -18.13 33.43
N ALA A 854 12.10 -19.19 33.19
CA ALA A 854 10.68 -19.07 32.85
C ALA A 854 9.84 -18.78 34.10
N SER A 855 10.16 -19.40 35.24
CA SER A 855 9.39 -19.25 36.49
C SER A 855 9.50 -17.86 37.12
N ASP A 856 10.65 -17.19 37.07
CA ASP A 856 10.89 -15.87 37.70
C ASP A 856 9.98 -14.73 37.20
N GLY A 857 9.25 -14.93 36.10
CA GLY A 857 8.27 -13.98 35.57
C GLY A 857 7.10 -14.64 34.85
N ASN A 858 6.85 -15.93 35.15
CA ASN A 858 5.93 -16.82 34.43
C ASN A 858 6.22 -16.97 32.91
N ARG A 859 7.29 -16.40 32.37
CA ARG A 859 7.71 -16.56 30.96
C ARG A 859 9.16 -16.17 30.75
N TRP A 860 9.74 -16.60 29.62
CA TRP A 860 10.97 -15.98 29.14
C TRP A 860 10.70 -14.55 28.61
N ARG A 861 11.73 -13.70 28.68
CA ARG A 861 11.56 -12.24 28.57
C ARG A 861 11.20 -11.75 27.17
N THR A 862 11.86 -12.26 26.14
CA THR A 862 11.73 -11.76 24.75
C THR A 862 11.21 -12.82 23.80
N THR A 863 10.69 -12.40 22.64
CA THR A 863 10.20 -13.32 21.59
C THR A 863 11.24 -14.37 21.18
N GLN A 864 12.50 -13.97 21.02
CA GLN A 864 13.58 -14.91 20.67
C GLN A 864 13.92 -15.88 21.80
N ASP A 865 13.95 -15.41 23.04
CA ASP A 865 14.24 -16.27 24.19
C ASP A 865 13.21 -17.40 24.27
N ASN A 866 11.93 -17.04 24.16
CA ASN A 866 10.84 -18.01 24.17
C ASN A 866 11.01 -18.99 23.00
N ALA A 867 11.23 -18.51 21.78
CA ALA A 867 11.30 -19.38 20.60
C ALA A 867 12.47 -20.38 20.64
N PHE A 868 13.67 -19.92 21.02
CA PHE A 868 14.83 -20.82 21.17
C PHE A 868 14.70 -21.75 22.37
N ALA A 869 14.15 -21.28 23.50
CA ALA A 869 13.94 -22.12 24.67
C ALA A 869 12.95 -23.25 24.37
N PHE A 870 11.86 -22.95 23.63
CA PHE A 870 10.97 -23.99 23.11
C PHE A 870 11.74 -24.96 22.22
N LEU A 871 12.43 -24.48 21.18
CA LEU A 871 13.20 -25.34 20.27
C LEU A 871 14.11 -26.33 21.04
N ALA A 872 14.85 -25.82 22.04
CA ALA A 872 15.79 -26.62 22.81
C ALA A 872 15.13 -27.59 23.81
N LEU A 873 14.20 -27.10 24.64
CA LEU A 873 13.53 -27.92 25.65
C LEU A 873 12.62 -28.96 25.02
N GLY A 874 12.03 -28.67 23.86
CA GLY A 874 11.13 -29.59 23.15
C GLY A 874 11.81 -30.87 22.71
N LYS A 875 13.05 -30.76 22.23
CA LYS A 875 13.86 -31.93 21.84
C LYS A 875 14.14 -32.86 23.03
N ILE A 876 14.25 -32.31 24.24
CA ILE A 876 14.62 -33.07 25.44
C ILE A 876 13.38 -33.59 26.19
N MET A 877 12.35 -32.77 26.35
CA MET A 877 11.20 -33.07 27.20
C MET A 877 10.17 -34.01 26.58
N LYS A 878 10.20 -34.23 25.26
CA LYS A 878 9.32 -35.20 24.58
C LYS A 878 9.51 -36.65 25.09
N LYS A 879 10.57 -36.93 25.86
CA LYS A 879 10.94 -38.26 26.39
C LYS A 879 10.45 -38.55 27.84
N GLN A 880 9.85 -37.59 28.57
CA GLN A 880 9.40 -37.78 29.97
C GLN A 880 7.88 -37.56 30.13
N ALA A 881 7.14 -38.62 30.48
CA ALA A 881 5.72 -38.56 30.81
C ALA A 881 5.40 -39.50 31.99
N ASP A 882 4.73 -39.00 33.02
CA ASP A 882 4.18 -39.82 34.10
C ASP A 882 2.76 -40.26 33.71
N ARG A 883 2.58 -41.54 33.40
CA ARG A 883 1.35 -42.06 32.76
C ARG A 883 0.45 -42.90 33.67
N ASN A 884 0.54 -42.76 35.00
CA ASN A 884 -0.09 -43.72 35.91
C ASN A 884 -0.86 -43.10 37.10
N TYR A 885 -1.66 -42.06 36.84
CA TYR A 885 -2.54 -41.47 37.85
C TYR A 885 -3.97 -41.26 37.35
N SER A 886 -4.91 -41.19 38.30
CA SER A 886 -6.28 -40.69 38.12
C SER A 886 -6.58 -39.65 39.19
N GLY A 887 -7.47 -38.70 38.92
CA GLY A 887 -7.73 -37.61 39.85
C GLY A 887 -9.12 -37.03 39.78
N THR A 888 -9.44 -36.22 40.80
CA THR A 888 -10.70 -35.49 40.94
C THR A 888 -10.44 -33.99 40.98
N LEU A 889 -11.22 -33.25 40.20
CA LEU A 889 -11.30 -31.79 40.19
C LEU A 889 -12.58 -31.36 40.91
N LYS A 890 -12.44 -30.54 41.95
CA LYS A 890 -13.56 -29.90 42.65
C LYS A 890 -13.54 -28.39 42.44
N LEU A 891 -14.72 -27.82 42.23
CA LEU A 891 -14.96 -26.39 42.09
C LEU A 891 -15.78 -25.91 43.29
N ASN A 892 -15.27 -24.94 44.06
CA ASN A 892 -15.94 -24.41 45.26
C ASN A 892 -16.38 -25.49 46.28
N GLY A 893 -15.68 -26.63 46.31
CA GLY A 893 -15.97 -27.77 47.18
C GLY A 893 -16.89 -28.83 46.58
N GLU A 894 -17.56 -28.55 45.46
CA GLU A 894 -18.40 -29.51 44.73
C GLU A 894 -17.57 -30.28 43.69
N HIS A 895 -17.93 -31.53 43.43
CA HIS A 895 -17.31 -32.33 42.36
C HIS A 895 -17.63 -31.72 41.00
N PHE A 896 -16.61 -31.50 40.19
CA PHE A 896 -16.73 -30.92 38.85
C PHE A 896 -16.42 -31.95 37.76
N ALA A 897 -15.27 -32.64 37.85
CA ALA A 897 -14.87 -33.65 36.88
C ALA A 897 -13.87 -34.67 37.47
N ASP A 898 -13.88 -35.88 36.91
CA ASP A 898 -12.81 -36.87 37.06
C ASP A 898 -11.86 -36.76 35.86
N PHE A 899 -10.56 -36.97 36.08
CA PHE A 899 -9.54 -36.94 35.04
C PHE A 899 -8.50 -38.06 35.23
N ASP A 900 -7.73 -38.34 34.19
CA ASP A 900 -6.66 -39.34 34.22
C ASP A 900 -5.34 -38.75 33.69
N ALA A 901 -4.37 -39.59 33.38
CA ALA A 901 -3.09 -39.19 32.80
C ALA A 901 -3.18 -38.78 31.30
N THR A 902 -4.36 -38.36 30.83
CA THR A 902 -4.53 -37.69 29.54
C THR A 902 -4.55 -36.17 29.71
N GLU A 903 -3.95 -35.46 28.75
CA GLU A 903 -3.99 -34.01 28.77
C GLU A 903 -5.42 -33.52 28.53
N THR A 904 -5.98 -32.82 29.53
CA THR A 904 -7.38 -32.38 29.53
C THR A 904 -7.45 -30.90 29.83
N ARG A 905 -8.21 -30.15 29.01
CA ARG A 905 -8.46 -28.72 29.20
C ARG A 905 -9.92 -28.50 29.59
N TYR A 906 -10.12 -27.73 30.66
CA TYR A 906 -11.41 -27.23 31.11
C TYR A 906 -11.48 -25.72 30.87
N THR A 907 -12.62 -25.20 30.42
CA THR A 907 -12.87 -23.78 30.20
C THR A 907 -14.29 -23.42 30.60
N ASP A 908 -14.46 -22.38 31.40
CA ASP A 908 -15.77 -21.90 31.86
C ASP A 908 -15.68 -20.43 32.27
N GLU A 909 -16.57 -19.59 31.75
CA GLU A 909 -16.62 -18.15 32.04
C GLU A 909 -17.10 -17.86 33.48
N ALA A 910 -17.78 -18.81 34.13
CA ALA A 910 -18.33 -18.68 35.48
C ALA A 910 -17.28 -18.86 36.61
N TRP A 911 -16.00 -19.03 36.27
CA TRP A 911 -14.92 -19.31 37.24
C TRP A 911 -14.29 -18.05 37.87
N ASP A 912 -14.93 -16.88 37.75
CA ASP A 912 -14.47 -15.63 38.37
C ASP A 912 -14.44 -15.75 39.90
N GLY A 913 -13.23 -15.76 40.47
CA GLY A 913 -13.02 -15.99 41.90
C GLY A 913 -13.25 -17.42 42.39
N ALA A 914 -13.36 -18.41 41.50
CA ALA A 914 -13.61 -19.80 41.89
C ALA A 914 -12.41 -20.44 42.62
N ARG A 915 -12.70 -21.28 43.62
CA ARG A 915 -11.72 -22.10 44.33
C ARG A 915 -11.59 -23.47 43.66
N ILE A 916 -10.37 -23.81 43.25
CA ILE A 916 -10.02 -25.07 42.60
C ILE A 916 -9.32 -25.99 43.60
N GLN A 917 -9.76 -27.24 43.66
CA GLN A 917 -9.06 -28.31 44.39
C GLN A 917 -8.80 -29.49 43.46
N LEU A 918 -7.54 -29.91 43.35
CA LEU A 918 -7.12 -31.08 42.58
C LEU A 918 -6.55 -32.14 43.53
N THR A 919 -6.97 -33.38 43.35
CA THR A 919 -6.44 -34.55 44.07
C THR A 919 -6.12 -35.65 43.06
N ILE A 920 -4.97 -36.31 43.20
CA ILE A 920 -4.61 -37.46 42.36
C ILE A 920 -4.28 -38.69 43.21
N GLU A 921 -4.65 -39.86 42.69
CA GLU A 921 -4.39 -41.21 43.19
C GLU A 921 -3.53 -41.98 42.16
N GLY A 922 -2.77 -42.98 42.62
CA GLY A 922 -1.86 -43.77 41.77
C GLY A 922 -0.38 -43.41 41.95
N GLU A 923 0.40 -43.46 40.86
CA GLU A 923 1.84 -43.16 40.83
C GLU A 923 2.16 -42.03 39.84
N GLY A 924 3.09 -41.15 40.21
CA GLY A 924 3.54 -40.03 39.38
C GLY A 924 2.99 -38.67 39.79
N SER A 925 3.09 -37.70 38.87
CA SER A 925 2.70 -36.32 39.11
C SER A 925 1.79 -35.78 38.02
N CYS A 926 0.74 -35.05 38.40
CA CYS A 926 -0.08 -34.26 37.48
C CYS A 926 0.41 -32.82 37.49
N TYR A 927 0.75 -32.29 36.32
CA TYR A 927 1.05 -30.88 36.16
C TYR A 927 -0.23 -30.13 35.81
N TYR A 928 -0.39 -28.94 36.35
CA TYR A 928 -1.52 -28.08 36.02
C TYR A 928 -1.05 -26.71 35.59
N TYR A 929 -1.81 -26.11 34.68
CA TYR A 929 -1.69 -24.73 34.27
C TYR A 929 -3.08 -24.12 34.19
N TRP A 930 -3.27 -23.00 34.86
CA TRP A 930 -4.50 -22.23 34.75
C TRP A 930 -4.21 -20.85 34.19
N SER A 931 -5.20 -20.29 33.51
CA SER A 931 -5.16 -18.92 33.07
C SER A 931 -6.49 -18.22 33.26
N ALA A 932 -6.45 -17.02 33.78
CA ALA A 932 -7.53 -16.05 33.78
C ALA A 932 -7.12 -14.89 32.87
N PHE A 933 -7.75 -14.79 31.72
CA PHE A 933 -7.62 -13.66 30.81
C PHE A 933 -8.85 -12.78 30.95
N GLY A 934 -8.71 -11.47 30.97
CA GLY A 934 -9.84 -10.56 30.88
C GLY A 934 -9.47 -9.14 31.25
N ILE A 935 -10.43 -8.24 31.24
CA ILE A 935 -10.19 -6.85 31.64
C ILE A 935 -10.64 -6.71 33.09
N GLN A 936 -9.75 -6.17 33.92
CA GLN A 936 -10.06 -5.94 35.32
C GLN A 936 -10.95 -4.70 35.43
N ARG A 937 -12.07 -4.80 36.17
CA ARG A 937 -12.94 -3.63 36.45
C ARG A 937 -12.16 -2.58 37.23
N ASP A 938 -12.46 -1.31 36.93
CA ASP A 938 -11.86 -0.15 37.60
C ASP A 938 -10.33 -0.08 37.53
N SER A 939 -9.70 -0.75 36.56
CA SER A 939 -8.24 -0.75 36.48
C SER A 939 -7.73 0.63 36.01
N PHE A 940 -7.13 1.37 36.92
CA PHE A 940 -6.33 2.55 36.60
C PHE A 940 -4.89 2.11 36.29
N ILE A 941 -4.31 2.63 35.22
CA ILE A 941 -2.87 2.41 34.95
C ILE A 941 -2.08 3.44 35.74
N GLU A 942 -1.38 2.99 36.78
CA GLU A 942 -0.43 3.83 37.50
C GLU A 942 0.73 4.25 36.59
N GLU A 943 1.05 5.53 36.61
CA GLU A 943 2.19 6.09 35.88
C GLU A 943 3.51 5.55 36.44
N TYR A 944 4.40 5.10 35.56
CA TYR A 944 5.74 4.68 35.96
C TYR A 944 6.79 4.92 34.87
N GLU A 945 8.04 5.03 35.30
CA GLU A 945 9.21 5.16 34.44
C GLU A 945 10.31 4.20 34.91
N ARG A 946 10.64 3.22 34.08
CA ARG A 946 11.73 2.25 34.33
C ARG A 946 12.78 2.43 33.26
N GLU A 947 13.79 3.26 33.53
CA GLU A 947 14.91 3.56 32.63
C GLU A 947 14.54 4.15 31.25
N LEU A 948 13.25 4.37 30.99
CA LEU A 948 12.66 4.98 29.83
C LEU A 948 11.64 6.01 30.31
N GLN A 949 11.43 7.07 29.53
CA GLN A 949 10.42 8.09 29.79
C GLN A 949 9.66 8.37 28.49
N VAL A 950 8.34 8.51 28.59
CA VAL A 950 7.45 8.89 27.49
C VAL A 950 6.47 9.97 27.94
N ARG A 951 6.22 10.96 27.10
CA ARG A 951 5.26 12.05 27.33
C ARG A 951 4.48 12.37 26.06
N ARG A 952 3.23 12.81 26.22
CA ARG A 952 2.36 13.27 25.13
C ARG A 952 1.80 14.65 25.45
N ARG A 953 1.85 15.56 24.48
CA ARG A 953 1.27 16.92 24.54
C ARG A 953 0.52 17.24 23.26
N TYR A 954 -0.46 18.13 23.34
CA TYR A 954 -1.25 18.58 22.19
C TYR A 954 -1.02 20.05 21.90
N PHE A 955 -1.03 20.40 20.62
CA PHE A 955 -0.86 21.76 20.13
C PHE A 955 -1.88 22.05 19.03
N ASN A 956 -2.25 23.32 18.84
CA ASN A 956 -3.03 23.73 17.68
C ASN A 956 -2.14 23.92 16.43
N LYS A 957 -2.76 24.30 15.30
CA LYS A 957 -2.05 24.58 14.03
C LYS A 957 -1.03 25.73 14.12
N ASP A 958 -1.14 26.59 15.12
CA ASP A 958 -0.28 27.76 15.34
C ASP A 958 0.85 27.49 16.36
N GLY A 959 0.82 26.33 17.02
CA GLY A 959 1.86 25.85 17.94
C GLY A 959 1.58 26.17 19.41
N GLU A 960 0.36 26.59 19.75
CA GLU A 960 -0.09 26.86 21.11
C GLU A 960 -0.54 25.56 21.78
N SER A 961 -0.24 25.38 23.06
CA SER A 961 -0.56 24.16 23.82
C SER A 961 -2.07 24.04 24.06
N LEU A 962 -2.62 22.86 23.82
CA LEU A 962 -4.02 22.51 24.07
C LEU A 962 -4.12 21.55 25.27
N THR A 963 -5.10 21.76 26.15
CA THR A 963 -5.33 20.93 27.34
C THR A 963 -6.80 20.80 27.67
N GLY A 964 -7.28 19.56 27.88
CA GLY A 964 -8.61 19.27 28.43
C GLY A 964 -9.78 19.47 27.46
N THR A 965 -9.88 20.60 26.77
CA THR A 965 -11.00 20.94 25.87
C THR A 965 -10.52 21.21 24.46
N PHE A 966 -11.27 20.73 23.46
CA PHE A 966 -10.98 20.81 22.04
C PHE A 966 -12.24 21.19 21.26
N VAL A 967 -12.13 21.87 20.11
CA VAL A 967 -13.29 22.24 19.28
C VAL A 967 -13.47 21.24 18.15
N HIS A 968 -14.71 20.86 17.86
CA HIS A 968 -15.06 20.01 16.73
C HIS A 968 -14.51 20.61 15.42
N GLY A 969 -13.83 19.78 14.63
CA GLY A 969 -13.18 20.18 13.39
C GLY A 969 -11.73 20.63 13.54
N ASP A 970 -11.24 20.91 14.75
CA ASP A 970 -9.88 21.40 14.96
C ASP A 970 -8.80 20.43 14.50
N LEU A 971 -7.78 20.99 13.85
CA LEU A 971 -6.53 20.30 13.59
C LEU A 971 -5.64 20.37 14.83
N ILE A 972 -5.36 19.20 15.41
CA ILE A 972 -4.55 19.02 16.60
C ILE A 972 -3.22 18.40 16.19
N VAL A 973 -2.12 18.88 16.75
CA VAL A 973 -0.79 18.27 16.61
C VAL A 973 -0.41 17.61 17.93
N ALA A 974 -0.29 16.29 17.91
CA ALA A 974 0.24 15.53 19.03
C ALA A 974 1.77 15.47 18.97
N GLU A 975 2.44 15.90 20.04
CA GLU A 975 3.88 15.73 20.27
C GLU A 975 4.09 14.58 21.25
N ILE A 976 4.83 13.57 20.81
CA ILE A 976 5.32 12.48 21.65
C ILE A 976 6.80 12.70 21.91
N THR A 977 7.19 12.79 23.18
CA THR A 977 8.59 12.89 23.60
C THR A 977 9.02 11.59 24.26
N VAL A 978 10.16 11.04 23.83
CA VAL A 978 10.72 9.80 24.38
C VAL A 978 12.19 10.02 24.73
N LYS A 979 12.61 9.51 25.89
CA LYS A 979 13.96 9.63 26.41
C LYS A 979 14.40 8.34 27.10
N ALA A 980 15.53 7.79 26.68
CA ALA A 980 16.19 6.70 27.40
C ALA A 980 17.06 7.27 28.53
N LEU A 981 16.94 6.77 29.76
CA LEU A 981 17.56 7.37 30.94
C LEU A 981 18.98 6.81 31.20
N THR A 982 19.17 5.50 31.06
CA THR A 982 20.40 4.82 31.54
C THR A 982 21.34 4.40 30.41
N ALA A 983 20.81 4.06 29.23
CA ALA A 983 21.56 3.54 28.08
C ALA A 983 20.94 3.97 26.75
N ASN A 984 21.65 3.72 25.64
CA ASN A 984 21.05 3.79 24.31
C ASN A 984 20.09 2.61 24.15
N LEU A 985 18.85 2.86 23.72
CA LEU A 985 17.85 1.84 23.50
C LEU A 985 17.46 1.79 22.03
N GLU A 986 17.69 0.65 21.40
CA GLU A 986 17.21 0.35 20.04
C GLU A 986 15.91 -0.45 20.12
N ASN A 987 15.14 -0.46 19.03
CA ASN A 987 13.88 -1.23 18.94
C ASN A 987 12.93 -0.93 20.12
N VAL A 988 12.73 0.35 20.43
CA VAL A 988 11.71 0.78 21.38
C VAL A 988 10.40 0.96 20.62
N VAL A 989 9.36 0.31 21.10
CA VAL A 989 7.99 0.52 20.64
C VAL A 989 7.33 1.60 21.48
N VAL A 990 6.57 2.48 20.82
CA VAL A 990 5.73 3.48 21.47
C VAL A 990 4.31 3.26 20.98
N VAL A 991 3.38 3.10 21.90
CA VAL A 991 1.96 2.88 21.64
C VAL A 991 1.18 4.05 22.21
N ASP A 992 0.60 4.85 21.31
CA ASP A 992 -0.23 6.00 21.64
C ASP A 992 -1.69 5.71 21.30
N MET A 993 -2.45 5.35 22.32
CA MET A 993 -3.88 5.05 22.24
C MET A 993 -4.70 6.35 22.16
N LEU A 994 -5.64 6.44 21.21
CA LEU A 994 -6.44 7.62 20.97
C LEU A 994 -7.74 7.62 21.80
N PRO A 995 -8.21 8.78 22.26
CA PRO A 995 -9.59 8.92 22.74
C PRO A 995 -10.57 8.84 21.56
N THR A 996 -11.80 8.37 21.81
CA THR A 996 -12.82 8.17 20.76
C THR A 996 -13.15 9.44 19.96
N GLY A 997 -13.02 10.61 20.58
CA GLY A 997 -13.28 11.91 19.93
C GLY A 997 -12.26 12.31 18.86
N PHE A 998 -11.10 11.67 18.78
CA PHE A 998 -10.01 12.03 17.87
C PHE A 998 -9.82 11.01 16.74
N GLU A 999 -9.46 11.50 15.56
CA GLU A 999 -9.03 10.68 14.43
C GLU A 999 -7.63 11.08 13.94
N ILE A 1000 -6.81 10.11 13.54
CA ILE A 1000 -5.49 10.39 12.96
C ILE A 1000 -5.65 10.94 11.54
N GLU A 1001 -5.05 12.10 11.32
CA GLU A 1001 -4.88 12.67 9.99
C GLU A 1001 -3.76 11.93 9.27
N ASN A 1002 -4.10 11.22 8.19
CA ASN A 1002 -3.13 10.40 7.47
C ASN A 1002 -2.12 11.29 6.74
N PRO A 1003 -0.83 11.30 7.15
CA PRO A 1003 0.16 12.21 6.61
C PRO A 1003 0.55 11.93 5.15
N ARG A 1004 0.09 10.82 4.58
CA ARG A 1004 0.31 10.44 3.18
C ARG A 1004 -0.62 11.17 2.21
N LEU A 1005 -1.67 11.82 2.71
CA LEU A 1005 -2.69 12.54 1.95
C LEU A 1005 -2.48 14.06 2.08
N GLU A 1006 -1.40 14.61 1.50
CA GLU A 1006 -1.10 16.05 1.30
C GLU A 1006 -1.23 17.07 2.47
N SER A 1007 -1.78 16.70 3.64
CA SER A 1007 -2.20 17.61 4.73
C SER A 1007 -1.05 18.13 5.59
N ARG A 1008 0.13 17.47 5.55
CA ARG A 1008 1.34 17.97 6.24
C ARG A 1008 1.90 19.26 5.63
N SER A 1009 1.52 19.58 4.40
CA SER A 1009 2.09 20.70 3.63
C SER A 1009 1.71 22.09 4.19
N GLY A 1010 0.90 22.14 5.26
CA GLY A 1010 0.28 23.38 5.76
C GLY A 1010 0.60 23.82 7.20
N ILE A 1011 1.51 23.16 7.96
CA ILE A 1011 1.83 23.58 9.35
C ILE A 1011 3.26 24.17 9.42
N PRO A 1012 3.43 25.51 9.41
CA PRO A 1012 4.74 26.16 9.25
C PRO A 1012 5.74 25.93 10.38
N TRP A 1013 5.28 25.77 11.63
CA TRP A 1013 6.15 25.57 12.80
C TRP A 1013 6.64 24.12 12.94
N LEU A 1014 6.01 23.18 12.22
CA LEU A 1014 6.42 21.78 12.18
C LEU A 1014 7.68 21.65 11.30
N LYS A 1015 8.83 22.11 11.80
CA LYS A 1015 10.13 21.92 11.14
C LYS A 1015 10.37 20.44 10.87
N ALA A 1016 11.13 20.12 9.81
CA ALA A 1016 11.51 18.75 9.46
C ALA A 1016 11.85 17.94 10.72
N GLN A 1017 11.10 16.88 10.98
CA GLN A 1017 11.23 16.09 12.21
C GLN A 1017 12.67 15.61 12.35
N GLY A 1018 13.36 16.02 13.44
CA GLY A 1018 14.72 15.58 13.73
C GLY A 1018 14.83 14.09 14.07
N PHE A 1019 13.70 13.41 14.25
CA PHE A 1019 13.59 11.98 14.47
C PHE A 1019 12.61 11.37 13.46
N LYS A 1020 13.07 10.36 12.73
CA LYS A 1020 12.27 9.55 11.83
C LYS A 1020 12.13 8.16 12.46
N PRO A 1021 10.91 7.68 12.76
CA PRO A 1021 10.70 6.32 13.21
C PRO A 1021 11.17 5.29 12.18
N ASP A 1022 11.61 4.14 12.66
CA ASP A 1022 12.02 3.00 11.83
C ASP A 1022 10.81 2.35 11.15
N TYR A 1023 9.68 2.35 11.85
CA TYR A 1023 8.39 1.87 11.37
C TYR A 1023 7.24 2.58 12.08
N ILE A 1024 6.10 2.71 11.41
CA ILE A 1024 4.88 3.32 11.93
C ILE A 1024 3.70 2.44 11.49
N ASP A 1025 2.86 2.06 12.45
CA ASP A 1025 1.55 1.43 12.25
C ASP A 1025 0.46 2.42 12.71
N ILE A 1026 -0.43 2.77 11.80
CA ILE A 1026 -1.53 3.71 12.05
C ILE A 1026 -2.82 2.90 12.00
N ARG A 1027 -3.52 2.86 13.13
CA ARG A 1027 -4.83 2.22 13.27
C ARG A 1027 -5.88 3.27 13.60
N ASP A 1028 -7.15 2.88 13.57
CA ASP A 1028 -8.25 3.79 13.89
C ASP A 1028 -8.22 4.24 15.37
N ASP A 1029 -7.73 3.39 16.27
CA ASP A 1029 -7.76 3.61 17.72
C ASP A 1029 -6.40 3.95 18.35
N ARG A 1030 -5.30 3.88 17.57
CA ARG A 1030 -3.94 4.09 18.07
C ARG A 1030 -2.92 4.38 16.98
N LEU A 1031 -1.87 5.07 17.38
CA LEU A 1031 -0.61 5.16 16.65
C LEU A 1031 0.44 4.27 17.33
N ILE A 1032 1.15 3.46 16.56
CA ILE A 1032 2.32 2.72 17.03
C ILE A 1032 3.52 3.12 16.20
N PHE A 1033 4.64 3.46 16.83
CA PHE A 1033 5.89 3.66 16.11
C PHE A 1033 7.08 3.06 16.83
N PHE A 1034 8.13 2.81 16.06
CA PHE A 1034 9.34 2.13 16.51
C PHE A 1034 10.56 3.00 16.27
N GLY A 1035 11.53 2.99 17.19
CA GLY A 1035 12.74 3.76 16.99
C GLY A 1035 13.86 3.47 17.98
N THR A 1036 15.00 4.09 17.68
CA THR A 1036 16.16 4.14 18.57
C THR A 1036 16.20 5.45 19.34
N PHE A 1037 16.47 5.37 20.65
CA PHE A 1037 16.53 6.49 21.57
C PHE A 1037 17.89 6.52 22.28
N PRO A 1038 18.74 7.53 22.00
CA PRO A 1038 20.03 7.67 22.67
C PRO A 1038 19.87 8.03 24.14
N ARG A 1039 20.85 7.61 24.95
CA ARG A 1039 20.92 7.90 26.38
C ARG A 1039 20.84 9.41 26.62
N GLN A 1040 19.96 9.81 27.54
CA GLN A 1040 19.77 11.18 28.02
C GLN A 1040 19.43 12.20 26.92
N ARG A 1041 19.08 11.76 25.71
CA ARG A 1041 18.67 12.62 24.60
C ARG A 1041 17.20 12.42 24.27
N GLU A 1042 16.43 13.48 24.43
CA GLU A 1042 15.03 13.50 24.02
C GLU A 1042 14.90 13.45 22.50
N ARG A 1043 13.97 12.62 22.03
CA ARG A 1043 13.50 12.62 20.66
C ARG A 1043 12.02 12.91 20.65
N LYS A 1044 11.62 13.76 19.71
CA LYS A 1044 10.23 14.19 19.54
C LYS A 1044 9.68 13.64 18.24
N PHE A 1045 8.49 13.08 18.31
CA PHE A 1045 7.71 12.67 17.16
C PHE A 1045 6.40 13.44 17.13
N TYR A 1046 6.00 13.93 15.96
CA TYR A 1046 4.76 14.67 15.81
C TYR A 1046 3.84 13.98 14.81
N TYR A 1047 2.55 14.03 15.08
CA TYR A 1047 1.53 13.61 14.13
C TYR A 1047 0.27 14.43 14.31
N ALA A 1048 -0.52 14.52 13.24
CA ALA A 1048 -1.74 15.31 13.22
C ALA A 1048 -2.94 14.44 13.57
N LEU A 1049 -3.88 15.05 14.26
CA LEU A 1049 -5.16 14.53 14.70
C LEU A 1049 -6.24 15.53 14.30
N ARG A 1050 -7.47 15.07 14.18
CA ARG A 1050 -8.65 15.94 14.11
C ARG A 1050 -9.60 15.61 15.25
N ALA A 1051 -10.14 16.63 15.91
CA ALA A 1051 -11.28 16.47 16.79
C ALA A 1051 -12.56 16.29 15.95
N VAL A 1052 -13.18 15.12 16.02
CA VAL A 1052 -14.30 14.75 15.12
C VAL A 1052 -15.59 14.56 15.88
N THR A 1053 -15.61 13.79 16.97
CA THR A 1053 -16.86 13.48 17.67
C THR A 1053 -17.00 14.37 18.90
N GLN A 1054 -18.13 15.05 19.05
CA GLN A 1054 -18.45 15.86 20.23
C GLN A 1054 -18.76 14.94 21.41
N GLY A 1055 -18.32 15.31 22.62
CA GLY A 1055 -18.53 14.49 23.79
C GLY A 1055 -17.47 14.62 24.88
N GLU A 1056 -17.56 13.70 25.86
CA GLU A 1056 -16.60 13.52 26.95
C GLU A 1056 -15.89 12.20 26.77
N PHE A 1057 -14.56 12.21 26.77
CA PHE A 1057 -13.75 11.05 26.44
C PHE A 1057 -12.67 10.79 27.48
N THR A 1058 -12.42 9.52 27.75
CA THR A 1058 -11.22 9.12 28.49
C THR A 1058 -10.02 9.18 27.56
N LEU A 1059 -9.01 9.96 27.94
CA LEU A 1059 -7.72 10.01 27.28
C LEU A 1059 -6.84 8.83 27.76
N PRO A 1060 -6.63 7.80 26.92
CA PRO A 1060 -5.91 6.61 27.36
C PRO A 1060 -4.43 6.90 27.55
N PRO A 1061 -3.69 6.10 28.34
CA PRO A 1061 -2.27 6.34 28.57
C PRO A 1061 -1.42 6.05 27.32
N ILE A 1062 -0.26 6.71 27.24
CA ILE A 1062 0.78 6.41 26.26
C ILE A 1062 1.83 5.51 26.90
N ALA A 1063 2.27 4.48 26.17
CA ALA A 1063 3.24 3.51 26.65
C ALA A 1063 4.47 3.47 25.74
N ALA A 1064 5.64 3.22 26.31
CA ALA A 1064 6.86 2.93 25.59
C ALA A 1064 7.61 1.75 26.24
N GLU A 1065 8.19 0.88 25.42
CA GLU A 1065 8.90 -0.33 25.90
C GLU A 1065 10.05 -0.69 24.95
N ALA A 1066 11.20 -1.08 25.50
CA ALA A 1066 12.25 -1.73 24.70
C ALA A 1066 11.88 -3.19 24.42
N MET A 1067 11.66 -3.54 23.16
CA MET A 1067 11.06 -4.82 22.77
C MET A 1067 11.90 -6.05 23.16
N TYR A 1068 13.23 -5.89 23.16
CA TYR A 1068 14.18 -6.94 23.52
C TYR A 1068 14.76 -6.76 24.94
N ASP A 1069 14.23 -5.80 25.70
CA ASP A 1069 14.48 -5.66 27.12
C ASP A 1069 13.29 -4.99 27.84
N PRO A 1070 12.15 -5.69 28.00
CA PRO A 1070 10.90 -5.09 28.47
C PRO A 1070 10.94 -4.49 29.88
N THR A 1071 11.97 -4.80 30.68
CA THR A 1071 12.16 -4.17 31.99
C THR A 1071 12.42 -2.67 31.86
N LYS A 1072 12.80 -2.21 30.66
CA LYS A 1072 12.94 -0.81 30.29
C LYS A 1072 11.66 -0.35 29.60
N SER A 1073 10.76 0.25 30.38
CA SER A 1073 9.44 0.67 29.92
C SER A 1073 8.93 1.87 30.68
N ALA A 1074 7.94 2.54 30.11
CA ALA A 1074 7.28 3.70 30.71
C ALA A 1074 5.83 3.75 30.29
N VAL A 1075 4.95 4.17 31.19
CA VAL A 1075 3.53 4.39 30.91
C VAL A 1075 3.07 5.63 31.65
N THR A 1076 2.29 6.49 31.01
CA THR A 1076 1.69 7.69 31.65
C THR A 1076 0.36 7.34 32.33
N GLY A 1077 -0.19 8.23 33.17
CA GLY A 1077 -1.57 8.10 33.64
C GLY A 1077 -2.62 8.37 32.55
N SER A 1078 -3.88 7.99 32.82
CA SER A 1078 -5.05 8.39 32.03
C SER A 1078 -5.60 9.75 32.48
N MET A 1079 -6.21 10.49 31.57
CA MET A 1079 -6.86 11.79 31.84
C MET A 1079 -8.25 11.82 31.18
N SER A 1080 -9.02 12.90 31.36
CA SER A 1080 -10.26 13.12 30.61
C SER A 1080 -10.10 14.30 29.66
N ILE A 1081 -10.78 14.24 28.52
CA ILE A 1081 -10.86 15.35 27.56
C ILE A 1081 -12.32 15.57 27.12
N GLN A 1082 -12.59 16.75 26.58
CA GLN A 1082 -13.89 17.13 26.05
C GLN A 1082 -13.74 17.71 24.64
N VAL A 1083 -14.64 17.32 23.73
CA VAL A 1083 -14.78 17.93 22.40
C VAL A 1083 -16.11 18.67 22.34
N VAL A 1084 -16.07 19.98 22.11
CA VAL A 1084 -17.24 20.86 22.08
C VAL A 1084 -17.54 21.36 20.67
N ALA A 1085 -18.75 21.84 20.43
CA ALA A 1085 -19.09 22.50 19.17
C ALA A 1085 -18.32 23.82 19.00
N GLU A 1086 -18.12 24.25 17.75
CA GLU A 1086 -17.62 25.60 17.44
C GLU A 1086 -18.65 26.62 17.93
N GLN A 1087 -18.18 27.62 18.69
CA GLN A 1087 -19.04 28.66 19.30
C GLN A 1087 -19.46 29.73 18.31
#